data_AF-A0AAD5LBW3-F1
#
_entry.id   AF-A0AAD5LBW3-F1
#
_cell.length_a   1.000
_cell.length_b   1.000
_cell.length_c   1.000
_cell.angle_alpha   90.00
_cell.angle_beta   90.00
_cell.angle_gamma   90.00
#
_symmetry.space_group_name_H-M   'P 1'
#
loop_
_entity.id
_entity.type
_entity.pdbx_description
1 polymer ?
#
loop_
_entity_poly.entity_id
_entity_poly.type
_entity_poly.pdbx_seq_one_letter_code
_entity_poly.pdbx_strand_id
1 'polypeptide(L)'
;MQPSMAPAPRSISALLLRLLLLLLLLLCNRGAASQQTQTQAFATTLLLRSSSSACVELEPIAETQRHRAIRGPDDAVERFKHRTHELGTGVAVGQDQIVEIIGGSVAAVQRLAQRRCPRREPASRRHRHRALRSMSARADVRKLVDSGNPANRLDLVFMGDGYTESEKDRFFGDIQRLTGDVFSGDTFAPYLPLFNVWAAFVPSVDSGIGLDGRPKNTAFRLYRDNPQQLRGIWTDDAQAARDVCQSIGPQACDFPALIANDDFYGGTGGEFVISTRSKTSGPRSLRHEFGHNFGRVGEEYDGGQVYVGANSAPSLANVTWKHWLTHPSRLVEEKMAQLYEKRMWHDLAQGPLTISFTSSGEFKRRRIGFSLTGVRDASAMTVSLDGEALPWTASGIVDRSFYEWTDRDAGFGAGSHQLVFEGVGPFNGPVAAVVCNVEVFEFMGEDEFRLDDPEYIGIYPTFDIDHVRSYRPSHEKCLMRNVTSLSFCSVCKENLWLQLMERIEFIDDVVTADGKVVVQVIPLGQRREPNDTFVKTNASLAAAERYSVSWFQGPRELTEFRDRFEISTRSLAAGEYTVRVNLTTPTVRSDPLGYMQSSRSFRIRGDGSMEPARLVSGSPRPEHCQAPWLLIAMGLVAGILG
;
A
#
# COMPACT_ATOMS: atom_id res chain seq x y z
N MET A 1 32.12 -55.48 58.11
CA MET A 1 31.88 -54.33 59.00
C MET A 1 32.31 -53.07 58.25
N GLN A 2 31.39 -52.10 58.12
CA GLN A 2 31.50 -50.90 57.29
C GLN A 2 32.63 -49.95 57.73
N PRO A 3 33.14 -49.08 56.84
CA PRO A 3 33.69 -47.79 57.21
C PRO A 3 32.75 -46.62 56.84
N SER A 4 32.54 -45.77 57.84
CA SER A 4 32.44 -44.29 57.82
C SER A 4 31.55 -43.55 56.79
N MET A 5 30.48 -42.92 57.30
CA MET A 5 29.82 -41.76 56.67
C MET A 5 30.22 -40.47 57.41
N ALA A 6 30.59 -39.42 56.65
CA ALA A 6 30.58 -38.03 57.08
C ALA A 6 29.46 -37.27 56.33
N PRO A 7 28.88 -36.18 56.88
CA PRO A 7 27.61 -35.62 56.40
C PRO A 7 27.78 -34.61 55.25
N ALA A 8 26.83 -34.62 54.31
CA ALA A 8 26.72 -33.67 53.19
C ALA A 8 26.15 -32.30 53.63
N PRO A 9 26.56 -31.18 53.01
CA PRO A 9 26.06 -29.84 53.32
C PRO A 9 24.67 -29.58 52.70
N ARG A 10 23.82 -28.85 53.44
CA ARG A 10 22.46 -28.46 53.05
C ARG A 10 22.50 -27.40 51.93
N SER A 11 21.80 -27.69 50.84
CA SER A 11 21.66 -26.87 49.64
C SER A 11 20.93 -25.54 49.89
N ILE A 12 21.63 -24.44 49.62
CA ILE A 12 21.13 -23.05 49.58
C ILE A 12 20.28 -22.80 48.31
N SER A 13 20.30 -23.70 47.32
CA SER A 13 19.68 -23.50 46.01
C SER A 13 18.15 -23.56 46.00
N ALA A 14 17.53 -24.31 46.92
CA ALA A 14 16.07 -24.45 46.93
C ALA A 14 15.34 -23.18 47.42
N LEU A 15 15.98 -22.39 48.29
CA LEU A 15 15.40 -21.17 48.84
C LEU A 15 15.46 -20.01 47.83
N LEU A 16 16.56 -19.89 47.08
CA LEU A 16 16.69 -18.90 46.00
C LEU A 16 15.70 -19.17 44.86
N LEU A 17 15.48 -20.43 44.49
CA LEU A 17 14.54 -20.80 43.43
C LEU A 17 13.09 -20.47 43.82
N ARG A 18 12.72 -20.66 45.10
CA ARG A 18 11.40 -20.29 45.62
C ARG A 18 11.21 -18.78 45.70
N LEU A 19 12.24 -18.01 46.06
CA LEU A 19 12.16 -16.55 46.05
C LEU A 19 12.04 -15.98 44.63
N LEU A 20 12.75 -16.56 43.65
CA LEU A 20 12.62 -16.14 42.25
C LEU A 20 11.22 -16.42 41.70
N LEU A 21 10.64 -17.59 42.02
CA LEU A 21 9.26 -17.92 41.62
C LEU A 21 8.23 -17.00 42.27
N LEU A 22 8.40 -16.65 43.55
CA LEU A 22 7.49 -15.72 44.23
C LEU A 22 7.59 -14.30 43.64
N LEU A 23 8.81 -13.85 43.28
CA LEU A 23 9.01 -12.55 42.64
C LEU A 23 8.37 -12.49 41.25
N LEU A 24 8.48 -13.57 40.46
CA LEU A 24 7.81 -13.73 39.16
C LEU A 24 6.28 -13.77 39.28
N LEU A 25 5.74 -14.42 40.31
CA LEU A 25 4.30 -14.44 40.58
C LEU A 25 3.76 -13.08 41.07
N LEU A 26 4.56 -12.32 41.82
CA LEU A 26 4.22 -10.95 42.26
C LEU A 26 4.36 -9.90 41.15
N LEU A 27 5.26 -10.12 40.17
CA LEU A 27 5.40 -9.30 38.96
C LEU A 27 4.29 -9.56 37.93
N CYS A 28 3.67 -10.74 37.94
CA CYS A 28 2.50 -11.05 37.09
C CYS A 28 1.15 -10.58 37.66
N ASN A 29 1.06 -10.17 38.93
CA ASN A 29 -0.22 -9.92 39.61
C ASN A 29 -0.47 -8.46 40.03
N ARG A 30 0.30 -7.49 39.47
CA ARG A 30 -0.03 -6.06 39.57
C ARG A 30 -0.69 -5.58 38.29
N GLY A 31 -1.98 -5.86 38.19
CA GLY A 31 -2.82 -5.42 37.08
C GLY A 31 -4.32 -5.59 37.33
N ALA A 32 -4.77 -5.53 38.59
CA ALA A 32 -6.20 -5.46 38.93
C ALA A 32 -6.53 -4.03 39.37
N ALA A 33 -6.52 -3.11 38.41
CA ALA A 33 -7.14 -1.80 38.54
C ALA A 33 -8.11 -1.63 37.37
N SER A 34 -9.37 -1.36 37.70
CA SER A 34 -10.45 -1.10 36.76
C SER A 34 -10.06 -0.04 35.73
N GLN A 35 -9.97 -0.40 34.45
CA GLN A 35 -9.99 0.58 33.37
C GLN A 35 -10.92 0.11 32.24
N GLN A 36 -11.88 0.98 31.97
CA GLN A 36 -12.79 0.94 30.85
C GLN A 36 -12.00 0.84 29.52
N THR A 37 -12.46 -0.05 28.63
CA THR A 37 -12.40 0.04 27.16
C THR A 37 -11.24 0.85 26.54
N GLN A 38 -10.08 0.23 26.34
CA GLN A 38 -9.04 0.78 25.46
C GLN A 38 -9.34 0.46 23.99
N THR A 39 -10.08 1.35 23.33
CA THR A 39 -10.27 1.40 21.86
C THR A 39 -9.56 2.58 21.21
N GLN A 40 -9.05 3.55 22.00
CA GLN A 40 -8.46 4.77 21.46
C GLN A 40 -6.99 4.57 21.08
N ALA A 41 -6.62 5.02 19.89
CA ALA A 41 -5.24 5.13 19.44
C ALA A 41 -4.96 6.58 19.04
N PHE A 42 -3.70 6.98 19.13
CA PHE A 42 -3.26 8.33 18.80
C PHE A 42 -2.14 8.26 17.77
N ALA A 43 -2.05 9.27 16.91
CA ALA A 43 -0.94 9.37 15.98
C ALA A 43 -0.46 10.80 15.77
N THR A 44 0.80 10.91 15.33
CA THR A 44 1.41 12.14 14.80
C THR A 44 2.19 11.80 13.54
N THR A 45 2.25 12.77 12.62
CA THR A 45 3.03 12.66 11.39
C THR A 45 4.21 13.62 11.45
N LEU A 46 5.42 13.09 11.21
CA LEU A 46 6.68 13.83 11.25
C LEU A 46 7.35 13.80 9.87
N LEU A 47 7.95 14.91 9.47
CA LEU A 47 8.92 15.00 8.39
C LEU A 47 10.32 14.97 9.00
N LEU A 48 11.06 13.89 8.73
CA LEU A 48 12.46 13.72 9.12
C LEU A 48 13.34 14.20 7.97
N ARG A 49 14.29 15.12 8.21
CA ARG A 49 15.20 15.55 7.14
C ARG A 49 16.45 14.68 7.09
N SER A 50 16.94 14.35 5.90
CA SER A 50 18.15 13.52 5.73
C SER A 50 19.44 14.31 5.86
N SER A 51 19.40 15.60 5.51
CA SER A 51 20.55 16.49 5.49
C SER A 51 20.86 17.10 6.86
N SER A 52 20.04 16.84 7.88
CA SER A 52 20.19 17.38 9.23
C SER A 52 19.53 16.50 10.28
N SER A 53 19.82 16.71 11.57
CA SER A 53 19.03 16.11 12.66
C SER A 53 17.72 16.86 12.96
N ALA A 54 17.33 17.79 12.09
CA ALA A 54 16.13 18.57 12.21
C ALA A 54 14.93 17.86 11.58
N CYS A 55 13.76 18.17 12.10
CA CYS A 55 12.51 17.52 11.73
C CYS A 55 11.33 18.45 12.04
N VAL A 56 10.24 18.26 11.31
CA VAL A 56 9.04 19.10 11.38
C VAL A 56 7.85 18.21 11.74
N GLU A 57 7.05 18.63 12.72
CA GLU A 57 5.75 18.01 12.97
C GLU A 57 4.75 18.51 11.91
N LEU A 58 4.33 17.61 11.04
CA LEU A 58 3.34 17.90 9.99
C LEU A 58 1.93 17.91 10.59
N GLU A 59 1.65 16.93 11.44
CA GLU A 59 0.36 16.76 12.11
C GLU A 59 0.55 16.60 13.62
N PRO A 60 -0.17 17.38 14.45
CA PRO A 60 -0.12 17.23 15.89
C PRO A 60 -0.70 15.88 16.30
N ILE A 61 -0.44 15.47 17.55
CA ILE A 61 -1.00 14.23 18.09
C ILE A 61 -2.53 14.35 18.15
N ALA A 62 -3.21 13.45 17.45
CA ALA A 62 -4.66 13.36 17.40
C ALA A 62 -5.12 11.90 17.52
N GLU A 63 -6.40 11.69 17.82
CA GLU A 63 -7.02 10.36 17.79
C GLU A 63 -7.03 9.81 16.36
N THR A 64 -6.72 8.53 16.21
CA THR A 64 -6.65 7.84 14.91
C THR A 64 -7.24 6.43 15.03
N GLN A 65 -7.43 5.76 13.89
CA GLN A 65 -7.76 4.34 13.86
C GLN A 65 -6.59 3.50 14.39
N ARG A 66 -6.92 2.53 15.23
CA ARG A 66 -5.94 1.66 15.89
C ARG A 66 -5.20 0.75 14.91
N HIS A 67 -3.88 0.68 15.06
CA HIS A 67 -3.07 -0.34 14.42
C HIS A 67 -3.05 -1.62 15.25
N ARG A 68 -3.20 -2.80 14.63
CA ARG A 68 -3.33 -4.10 15.32
C ARG A 68 -2.10 -4.54 16.12
N ALA A 69 -0.95 -3.95 15.85
CA ALA A 69 0.25 -4.14 16.67
C ALA A 69 0.17 -3.44 18.05
N ILE A 70 -0.72 -2.46 18.23
CA ILE A 70 -0.92 -1.75 19.50
C ILE A 70 -1.79 -2.62 20.41
N ARG A 71 -1.19 -3.32 21.37
CA ARG A 71 -1.88 -4.24 22.30
C ARG A 71 -2.23 -3.58 23.64
N GLY A 72 -1.52 -2.52 24.00
CA GLY A 72 -1.77 -1.74 25.21
C GLY A 72 -1.36 -0.27 25.08
N PRO A 73 -1.50 0.52 26.16
CA PRO A 73 -1.35 1.98 26.12
C PRO A 73 0.10 2.44 25.93
N ASP A 74 1.07 1.58 26.24
CA ASP A 74 2.50 1.89 26.13
C ASP A 74 3.12 1.53 24.78
N ASP A 75 2.38 0.79 23.95
CA ASP A 75 2.84 0.39 22.63
C ASP A 75 2.82 1.58 21.67
N ALA A 76 3.82 1.64 20.80
CA ALA A 76 3.86 2.54 19.66
C ALA A 76 4.57 1.85 18.48
N VAL A 77 4.11 2.14 17.27
CA VAL A 77 4.70 1.67 16.02
C VAL A 77 4.93 2.83 15.06
N GLU A 78 5.88 2.65 14.16
CA GLU A 78 6.19 3.61 13.11
C GLU A 78 5.78 3.06 11.76
N ARG A 79 5.26 3.95 10.92
CA ARG A 79 4.81 3.68 9.57
C ARG A 79 5.43 4.72 8.66
N PHE A 80 6.22 4.29 7.70
CA PHE A 80 6.76 5.19 6.68
C PHE A 80 5.68 5.48 5.65
N LYS A 81 5.44 6.76 5.36
CA LYS A 81 4.69 7.22 4.18
C LYS A 81 5.73 7.48 3.10
N HIS A 82 5.77 6.65 2.07
CA HIS A 82 6.79 6.78 1.02
C HIS A 82 6.61 8.11 0.29
N ARG A 83 7.71 8.84 0.12
CA ARG A 83 7.78 10.05 -0.67
C ARG A 83 8.22 9.66 -2.07
N THR A 84 7.29 9.53 -3.02
CA THR A 84 7.65 9.61 -4.43
C THR A 84 7.54 11.07 -4.83
N HIS A 85 8.68 11.76 -4.85
CA HIS A 85 8.81 13.12 -5.36
C HIS A 85 7.93 14.17 -4.65
N GLU A 86 8.49 14.92 -3.72
CA GLU A 86 8.05 16.30 -3.55
C GLU A 86 9.33 17.10 -3.44
N LEU A 87 9.55 17.99 -4.40
CA LEU A 87 10.26 19.26 -4.31
C LEU A 87 10.37 19.73 -5.76
N GLY A 88 9.55 20.74 -6.10
CA GLY A 88 9.55 21.43 -7.40
C GLY A 88 10.83 22.23 -7.68
N THR A 89 11.99 21.67 -7.43
CA THR A 89 13.28 22.18 -7.86
C THR A 89 14.09 20.98 -8.31
N GLY A 90 14.71 21.02 -9.49
CA GLY A 90 15.60 19.98 -10.01
C GLY A 90 16.89 19.83 -9.21
N VAL A 91 16.79 19.71 -7.89
CA VAL A 91 17.86 19.44 -6.93
C VAL A 91 17.69 18.00 -6.48
N ALA A 92 18.80 17.26 -6.48
CA ALA A 92 18.88 15.86 -6.09
C ALA A 92 18.09 15.56 -4.80
N VAL A 93 17.41 14.42 -4.82
CA VAL A 93 16.62 13.84 -3.73
C VAL A 93 17.39 13.91 -2.41
N GLY A 94 16.98 14.79 -1.50
CA GLY A 94 17.26 14.61 -0.07
C GLY A 94 16.41 13.46 0.44
N GLN A 95 17.00 12.53 1.19
CA GLN A 95 16.37 11.34 1.79
C GLN A 95 15.36 11.68 2.92
N ASP A 96 14.66 12.81 2.85
CA ASP A 96 13.70 13.21 3.88
C ASP A 96 12.53 12.20 3.93
N GLN A 97 12.12 11.77 5.12
CA GLN A 97 11.13 10.71 5.33
C GLN A 97 9.90 11.25 6.08
N ILE A 98 8.70 10.94 5.57
CA ILE A 98 7.46 11.15 6.34
C ILE A 98 7.19 9.88 7.15
N VAL A 99 7.09 10.05 8.47
CA VAL A 99 6.84 8.96 9.41
C VAL A 99 5.59 9.26 10.21
N GLU A 100 4.64 8.35 10.13
CA GLU A 100 3.48 8.30 11.01
C GLU A 100 3.81 7.41 12.21
N ILE A 101 3.60 7.95 13.41
CA ILE A 101 3.77 7.23 14.66
C ILE A 101 2.40 7.00 15.24
N ILE A 102 2.02 5.74 15.45
CA ILE A 102 0.74 5.35 16.05
C ILE A 102 1.02 4.72 17.42
N GLY A 103 0.26 5.08 18.45
CA GLY A 103 0.42 4.51 19.79
C GLY A 103 -0.89 4.37 20.56
N GLY A 104 -0.86 3.52 21.60
CA GLY A 104 -2.02 3.28 22.47
C GLY A 104 -2.31 4.41 23.47
N SER A 105 -1.44 5.41 23.54
CA SER A 105 -1.64 6.63 24.34
C SER A 105 -0.86 7.80 23.74
N VAL A 106 -1.28 9.02 24.05
CA VAL A 106 -0.53 10.25 23.73
C VAL A 106 0.92 10.15 24.23
N ALA A 107 1.14 9.62 25.43
CA ALA A 107 2.47 9.48 26.01
C ALA A 107 3.36 8.52 25.21
N ALA A 108 2.83 7.39 24.74
CA ALA A 108 3.59 6.45 23.91
C ALA A 108 4.03 7.09 22.58
N VAL A 109 3.12 7.81 21.93
CA VAL A 109 3.39 8.56 20.70
C VAL A 109 4.46 9.63 20.95
N GLN A 110 4.30 10.46 21.98
CA GLN A 110 5.26 11.51 22.33
C GLN A 110 6.67 10.95 22.58
N ARG A 111 6.78 9.83 23.31
CA ARG A 111 8.08 9.21 23.58
C ARG A 111 8.79 8.79 22.30
N LEU A 112 8.09 8.17 21.36
CA LEU A 112 8.70 7.72 20.10
C LEU A 112 8.98 8.90 19.17
N ALA A 113 8.06 9.86 19.08
CA ALA A 113 8.23 11.09 18.32
C ALA A 113 9.46 11.89 18.80
N GLN A 114 9.67 12.02 20.12
CA GLN A 114 10.83 12.70 20.67
C GLN A 114 12.14 11.97 20.37
N ARG A 115 12.13 10.63 20.30
CA ARG A 115 13.31 9.84 19.91
C ARG A 115 13.67 10.03 18.44
N ARG A 116 12.67 10.07 17.55
CA ARG A 116 12.87 10.27 16.11
C ARG A 116 13.17 11.72 15.75
N CYS A 117 12.60 12.65 16.52
CA CYS A 117 12.63 14.07 16.24
C CYS A 117 13.02 14.86 17.51
N PRO A 118 14.27 14.75 17.99
CA PRO A 118 14.70 15.40 19.23
C PRO A 118 14.83 16.92 19.08
N ARG A 119 15.11 17.42 17.87
CA ARG A 119 15.20 18.85 17.53
C ARG A 119 14.04 19.25 16.61
N ARG A 120 12.87 19.49 17.23
CA ARG A 120 11.68 19.97 16.53
C ARG A 120 11.86 21.41 16.08
N GLU A 121 11.82 21.65 14.78
CA GLU A 121 11.68 23.01 14.26
C GLU A 121 10.24 23.49 14.44
N PRO A 122 10.01 24.73 14.88
CA PRO A 122 8.66 25.28 14.92
C PRO A 122 8.10 25.35 13.50
N ALA A 123 7.00 24.63 13.27
CA ALA A 123 6.27 24.73 12.01
C ALA A 123 5.90 26.21 11.76
N SER A 124 6.19 26.73 10.56
CA SER A 124 5.92 28.12 10.17
C SER A 124 4.47 28.51 10.53
N ARG A 125 4.32 29.27 11.61
CA ARG A 125 3.02 29.58 12.25
C ARG A 125 2.30 30.79 11.66
N ARG A 126 2.94 31.59 10.78
CA ARG A 126 2.57 33.00 10.60
C ARG A 126 1.35 33.30 9.70
N HIS A 127 0.81 32.33 8.96
CA HIS A 127 -0.42 32.53 8.16
C HIS A 127 -1.60 31.59 8.53
N ARG A 128 -1.41 30.70 9.50
CA ARG A 128 -2.25 29.51 9.72
C ARG A 128 -3.70 29.79 10.17
N HIS A 129 -3.94 30.62 11.19
CA HIS A 129 -5.27 30.64 11.84
C HIS A 129 -6.40 31.38 11.11
N ARG A 130 -6.10 32.27 10.14
CA ARG A 130 -7.14 33.07 9.46
C ARG A 130 -7.70 32.39 8.20
N ALA A 131 -6.91 31.54 7.54
CA ALA A 131 -7.34 30.75 6.38
C ALA A 131 -8.04 29.43 6.77
N LEU A 132 -7.59 28.79 7.88
CA LEU A 132 -8.14 27.55 8.45
C LEU A 132 -9.67 27.53 8.62
N ARG A 133 -10.28 28.64 9.05
CA ARG A 133 -11.75 28.74 9.22
C ARG A 133 -12.52 29.03 7.92
N SER A 134 -11.84 29.37 6.83
CA SER A 134 -12.47 29.82 5.59
C SER A 134 -12.60 28.73 4.51
N MET A 135 -11.71 27.74 4.47
CA MET A 135 -11.72 26.71 3.41
C MET A 135 -12.41 25.41 3.85
N SER A 136 -12.14 24.92 5.06
CA SER A 136 -12.88 23.78 5.64
C SER A 136 -14.39 24.07 5.77
N ALA A 137 -14.77 25.32 6.05
CA ALA A 137 -16.18 25.74 6.09
C ALA A 137 -16.85 25.85 4.70
N ARG A 138 -16.11 25.63 3.61
CA ARG A 138 -16.60 25.73 2.22
C ARG A 138 -16.58 24.40 1.46
N ALA A 139 -16.05 23.32 2.06
CA ALA A 139 -16.02 22.04 1.39
C ALA A 139 -17.44 21.43 1.34
N ASP A 140 -17.92 21.11 0.13
CA ASP A 140 -19.10 20.26 -0.03
C ASP A 140 -18.63 18.81 -0.11
N VAL A 141 -19.02 18.00 0.88
CA VAL A 141 -18.52 16.63 1.04
C VAL A 141 -19.65 15.64 0.78
N ARG A 142 -19.36 14.63 -0.06
CA ARG A 142 -20.25 13.49 -0.30
C ARG A 142 -19.52 12.19 0.01
N LYS A 143 -20.17 11.31 0.76
CA LYS A 143 -19.74 9.91 0.90
C LYS A 143 -20.30 9.12 -0.28
N LEU A 144 -19.43 8.73 -1.21
CA LEU A 144 -19.80 7.99 -2.43
C LEU A 144 -19.91 6.49 -2.17
N VAL A 145 -19.08 5.97 -1.25
CA VAL A 145 -19.12 4.58 -0.79
C VAL A 145 -19.14 4.61 0.73
N ASP A 146 -20.18 4.01 1.30
CA ASP A 146 -20.34 3.81 2.74
C ASP A 146 -20.32 2.32 3.06
N SER A 147 -19.13 1.83 3.42
CA SER A 147 -18.95 0.42 3.77
C SER A 147 -19.04 0.19 5.28
N GLY A 148 -19.10 1.24 6.09
CA GLY A 148 -19.18 1.15 7.55
C GLY A 148 -18.55 2.32 8.31
N ASN A 149 -18.40 2.12 9.62
CA ASN A 149 -17.83 3.12 10.54
C ASN A 149 -16.35 3.39 10.20
N PRO A 150 -15.91 4.65 10.05
CA PRO A 150 -14.50 5.02 9.84
C PRO A 150 -13.53 4.44 10.87
N ALA A 151 -13.99 4.15 12.09
CA ALA A 151 -13.18 3.47 13.10
C ALA A 151 -12.71 2.05 12.68
N ASN A 152 -13.44 1.40 11.76
CA ASN A 152 -13.14 0.06 11.23
C ASN A 152 -13.21 0.00 9.70
N ARG A 153 -13.03 1.14 9.02
CA ARG A 153 -12.88 1.25 7.56
C ARG A 153 -11.63 2.07 7.25
N LEU A 154 -11.21 2.03 6.00
CA LEU A 154 -10.17 2.89 5.48
C LEU A 154 -10.84 4.00 4.68
N ASP A 155 -10.57 5.25 5.03
CA ASP A 155 -11.27 6.38 4.46
C ASP A 155 -10.40 7.05 3.38
N LEU A 156 -10.77 6.79 2.12
CA LEU A 156 -10.17 7.40 0.92
C LEU A 156 -10.91 8.69 0.58
N VAL A 157 -10.19 9.81 0.57
CA VAL A 157 -10.78 11.15 0.38
C VAL A 157 -10.24 11.77 -0.90
N PHE A 158 -11.08 11.86 -1.93
CA PHE A 158 -10.78 12.59 -3.16
C PHE A 158 -11.13 14.07 -3.00
N MET A 159 -10.16 14.95 -3.20
CA MET A 159 -10.32 16.41 -3.16
C MET A 159 -9.98 16.98 -4.54
N GLY A 160 -10.87 17.78 -5.11
CA GLY A 160 -10.68 18.34 -6.46
C GLY A 160 -9.92 19.66 -6.45
N ASP A 161 -8.98 19.84 -7.38
CA ASP A 161 -8.33 21.14 -7.62
C ASP A 161 -8.60 21.66 -9.04
N GLY A 162 -8.76 22.98 -9.17
CA GLY A 162 -9.05 23.63 -10.45
C GLY A 162 -10.48 23.43 -10.95
N TYR A 163 -11.41 23.05 -10.07
CA TYR A 163 -12.85 23.04 -10.35
C TYR A 163 -13.49 24.30 -9.79
N THR A 164 -14.07 25.12 -10.67
CA THR A 164 -14.85 26.30 -10.24
C THR A 164 -16.20 25.90 -9.63
N GLU A 165 -16.90 26.82 -8.96
CA GLU A 165 -18.26 26.56 -8.44
C GLU A 165 -19.22 26.04 -9.52
N SER A 166 -19.13 26.58 -10.74
CA SER A 166 -19.92 26.11 -11.89
C SER A 166 -19.55 24.71 -12.39
N GLU A 167 -18.40 24.17 -12.00
CA GLU A 167 -17.92 22.83 -12.36
C GLU A 167 -18.13 21.80 -11.24
N LYS A 168 -18.88 22.15 -10.19
CA LYS A 168 -19.15 21.27 -9.05
C LYS A 168 -19.76 19.93 -9.43
N ASP A 169 -20.76 19.92 -10.30
CA ASP A 169 -21.39 18.67 -10.76
C ASP A 169 -20.42 17.84 -11.62
N ARG A 170 -19.55 18.51 -12.40
CA ARG A 170 -18.47 17.84 -13.13
C ARG A 170 -17.53 17.17 -12.15
N PHE A 171 -17.06 17.86 -11.11
CA PHE A 171 -16.20 17.27 -10.07
C PHE A 171 -16.81 15.99 -9.49
N PHE A 172 -18.05 16.04 -8.99
CA PHE A 172 -18.66 14.84 -8.39
C PHE A 172 -18.87 13.72 -9.42
N GLY A 173 -19.22 14.05 -10.67
CA GLY A 173 -19.32 13.07 -11.75
C GLY A 173 -17.98 12.39 -12.05
N ASP A 174 -16.88 13.13 -12.01
CA ASP A 174 -15.55 12.58 -12.22
C ASP A 174 -15.06 11.75 -11.05
N ILE A 175 -15.29 12.16 -9.80
CA ILE A 175 -14.92 11.33 -8.66
C ILE A 175 -15.76 10.04 -8.62
N GLN A 176 -17.05 10.12 -8.94
CA GLN A 176 -17.91 8.93 -9.05
C GLN A 176 -17.37 7.95 -10.10
N ARG A 177 -17.01 8.46 -11.29
CA ARG A 177 -16.42 7.66 -12.36
C ARG A 177 -15.07 7.07 -11.95
N LEU A 178 -14.14 7.89 -11.44
CA LEU A 178 -12.82 7.44 -11.01
C LEU A 178 -12.92 6.41 -9.89
N THR A 179 -13.86 6.56 -8.96
CA THR A 179 -14.14 5.56 -7.92
C THR A 179 -14.59 4.24 -8.55
N GLY A 180 -15.55 4.27 -9.47
CA GLY A 180 -15.99 3.08 -10.20
C GLY A 180 -14.86 2.41 -10.98
N ASP A 181 -14.06 3.21 -11.69
CA ASP A 181 -12.94 2.72 -12.48
C ASP A 181 -11.87 2.09 -11.56
N VAL A 182 -11.41 2.78 -10.50
CA VAL A 182 -10.37 2.29 -9.58
C VAL A 182 -10.78 0.98 -8.90
N PHE A 183 -12.02 0.90 -8.40
CA PHE A 183 -12.56 -0.26 -7.68
C PHE A 183 -13.31 -1.27 -8.58
N SER A 184 -12.93 -1.34 -9.85
CA SER A 184 -13.39 -2.38 -10.78
C SER A 184 -12.30 -3.41 -11.11
N GLY A 185 -12.72 -4.55 -11.66
CA GLY A 185 -11.82 -5.58 -12.18
C GLY A 185 -11.05 -6.31 -11.08
N ASP A 186 -9.80 -6.65 -11.37
CA ASP A 186 -8.93 -7.48 -10.51
C ASP A 186 -7.87 -6.65 -9.75
N THR A 187 -8.03 -5.32 -9.74
CA THR A 187 -7.17 -4.40 -8.98
C THR A 187 -7.70 -4.20 -7.55
N PHE A 188 -8.62 -3.25 -7.34
CA PHE A 188 -9.11 -2.90 -6.00
C PHE A 188 -10.52 -3.40 -5.67
N ALA A 189 -11.26 -3.95 -6.62
CA ALA A 189 -12.62 -4.45 -6.39
C ALA A 189 -12.74 -5.43 -5.20
N PRO A 190 -11.80 -6.39 -4.97
CA PRO A 190 -11.89 -7.30 -3.83
C PRO A 190 -11.88 -6.58 -2.47
N TYR A 191 -11.28 -5.40 -2.42
CA TYR A 191 -11.02 -4.67 -1.18
C TYR A 191 -12.05 -3.59 -0.89
N LEU A 192 -12.95 -3.26 -1.82
CA LEU A 192 -13.91 -2.16 -1.68
C LEU A 192 -14.71 -2.18 -0.36
N PRO A 193 -15.16 -3.33 0.17
CA PRO A 193 -15.86 -3.37 1.47
C PRO A 193 -15.02 -2.90 2.67
N LEU A 194 -13.70 -2.77 2.53
CA LEU A 194 -12.80 -2.22 3.54
C LEU A 194 -12.77 -0.69 3.51
N PHE A 195 -13.28 -0.05 2.46
CA PHE A 195 -13.14 1.38 2.22
C PHE A 195 -14.45 2.15 2.39
N ASN A 196 -14.35 3.32 3.00
CA ASN A 196 -15.23 4.44 2.71
C ASN A 196 -14.58 5.31 1.63
N VAL A 197 -15.39 5.86 0.72
CA VAL A 197 -14.90 6.79 -0.30
C VAL A 197 -15.64 8.10 -0.19
N TRP A 198 -14.89 9.18 -0.02
CA TRP A 198 -15.38 10.54 0.12
C TRP A 198 -14.94 11.40 -1.06
N ALA A 199 -15.83 12.29 -1.49
CA ALA A 199 -15.54 13.35 -2.46
C ALA A 199 -15.72 14.70 -1.76
N ALA A 200 -14.66 15.49 -1.65
CA ALA A 200 -14.68 16.81 -1.05
C ALA A 200 -14.42 17.87 -2.12
N PHE A 201 -15.47 18.61 -2.46
CA PHE A 201 -15.42 19.70 -3.42
C PHE A 201 -15.01 20.99 -2.71
N VAL A 202 -13.92 21.61 -3.18
CA VAL A 202 -13.51 22.93 -2.73
C VAL A 202 -13.45 23.84 -3.96
N PRO A 203 -14.29 24.89 -4.05
CA PRO A 203 -14.36 25.72 -5.25
C PRO A 203 -13.04 26.48 -5.45
N SER A 204 -12.46 26.30 -6.63
CA SER A 204 -11.31 27.07 -7.13
C SER A 204 -11.80 28.37 -7.79
N VAL A 205 -10.96 29.40 -7.79
CA VAL A 205 -11.24 30.65 -8.52
C VAL A 205 -11.02 30.42 -10.02
N ASP A 206 -9.90 29.80 -10.37
CA ASP A 206 -9.56 29.46 -11.75
C ASP A 206 -9.92 28.01 -12.10
N SER A 207 -10.24 27.76 -13.37
CA SER A 207 -10.40 26.41 -13.90
C SER A 207 -9.07 25.81 -14.40
N GLY A 208 -8.88 24.52 -14.16
CA GLY A 208 -7.66 23.77 -14.49
C GLY A 208 -6.49 24.07 -13.57
N ILE A 209 -5.32 23.50 -13.87
CA ILE A 209 -4.10 23.64 -13.05
C ILE A 209 -3.09 24.63 -13.64
N GLY A 210 -2.06 24.96 -12.86
CA GLY A 210 -0.92 25.77 -13.29
C GLY A 210 0.09 25.03 -14.17
N LEU A 211 0.94 25.78 -14.85
CA LEU A 211 1.97 25.29 -15.76
C LEU A 211 3.28 26.07 -15.51
N ASP A 212 4.40 25.59 -16.04
CA ASP A 212 5.72 26.23 -15.92
C ASP A 212 6.15 26.50 -14.47
N GLY A 213 5.81 25.59 -13.55
CA GLY A 213 6.10 25.75 -12.12
C GLY A 213 5.24 26.81 -11.43
N ARG A 214 4.19 27.34 -12.09
CA ARG A 214 3.37 28.44 -11.60
C ARG A 214 1.93 27.98 -11.38
N PRO A 215 1.51 27.71 -10.13
CA PRO A 215 0.13 27.38 -9.84
C PRO A 215 -0.83 28.52 -10.16
N LYS A 216 -2.03 28.15 -10.61
CA LYS A 216 -3.18 29.07 -10.73
C LYS A 216 -3.77 29.39 -9.36
N ASN A 217 -4.78 30.28 -9.32
CA ASN A 217 -5.55 30.55 -8.11
C ASN A 217 -6.60 29.45 -7.86
N THR A 218 -6.11 28.28 -7.47
CA THR A 218 -6.92 27.09 -7.21
C THR A 218 -6.84 26.67 -5.75
N ALA A 219 -7.77 25.82 -5.31
CA ALA A 219 -7.95 25.43 -3.91
C ALA A 219 -6.67 24.85 -3.27
N PHE A 220 -5.93 24.04 -4.01
CA PHE A 220 -4.73 23.33 -3.57
C PHE A 220 -3.49 23.68 -4.41
N ARG A 221 -3.61 24.69 -5.29
CA ARG A 221 -2.51 25.24 -6.09
C ARG A 221 -1.73 24.16 -6.84
N LEU A 222 -2.44 23.28 -7.55
CA LEU A 222 -1.78 22.24 -8.36
C LEU A 222 -1.12 22.84 -9.62
N TYR A 223 0.02 22.28 -10.02
CA TYR A 223 0.74 22.70 -11.22
C TYR A 223 1.64 21.62 -11.82
N ARG A 224 2.04 21.82 -13.09
CA ARG A 224 3.11 21.08 -13.78
C ARG A 224 4.37 21.94 -13.90
N ASP A 225 5.54 21.33 -13.75
CA ASP A 225 6.82 22.03 -13.96
C ASP A 225 7.06 22.36 -15.44
N ASN A 226 6.75 21.42 -16.32
CA ASN A 226 6.97 21.54 -17.75
C ASN A 226 5.64 21.23 -18.48
N PRO A 227 5.04 22.19 -19.20
CA PRO A 227 3.77 22.00 -19.90
C PRO A 227 3.85 21.02 -21.08
N GLN A 228 5.03 20.77 -21.63
CA GLN A 228 5.24 19.74 -22.67
C GLN A 228 5.36 18.33 -22.07
N GLN A 229 5.50 18.18 -20.75
CA GLN A 229 5.64 16.89 -20.09
C GLN A 229 4.38 16.50 -19.32
N LEU A 230 3.64 15.55 -19.87
CA LEU A 230 2.56 14.87 -19.15
C LEU A 230 3.14 13.89 -18.11
N ARG A 231 3.74 14.41 -17.03
CA ARG A 231 4.44 13.62 -16.00
C ARG A 231 3.95 13.90 -14.58
N GLY A 232 4.63 14.80 -13.87
CA GLY A 232 4.38 15.11 -12.46
C GLY A 232 3.38 16.25 -12.31
N ILE A 233 2.58 16.18 -11.25
CA ILE A 233 1.72 17.28 -10.82
C ILE A 233 2.01 17.48 -9.34
N TRP A 234 2.28 18.72 -8.96
CA TRP A 234 2.67 19.09 -7.60
C TRP A 234 1.65 20.00 -6.97
N THR A 235 1.60 20.04 -5.64
CA THR A 235 0.83 21.02 -4.87
C THR A 235 1.76 22.07 -4.25
N ASP A 236 1.39 23.33 -4.35
CA ASP A 236 2.03 24.45 -3.63
C ASP A 236 1.32 24.76 -2.29
N ASP A 237 0.23 24.04 -1.96
CA ASP A 237 -0.51 24.21 -0.70
C ASP A 237 -0.99 22.86 -0.11
N ALA A 238 -0.02 22.00 0.21
CA ALA A 238 -0.24 20.75 0.92
C ALA A 238 -0.95 20.95 2.28
N GLN A 239 -0.81 22.13 2.91
CA GLN A 239 -1.47 22.39 4.19
C GLN A 239 -2.97 22.57 4.01
N ALA A 240 -3.43 23.28 2.98
CA ALA A 240 -4.85 23.37 2.68
C ALA A 240 -5.48 21.99 2.43
N ALA A 241 -4.76 21.09 1.74
CA ALA A 241 -5.19 19.72 1.53
C ALA A 241 -5.31 18.93 2.85
N ARG A 242 -4.32 19.02 3.74
CA ARG A 242 -4.41 18.42 5.10
C ARG A 242 -5.60 18.97 5.88
N ASP A 243 -5.82 20.29 5.85
CA ASP A 243 -6.89 20.94 6.60
C ASP A 243 -8.29 20.47 6.13
N VAL A 244 -8.48 20.30 4.81
CA VAL A 244 -9.73 19.76 4.24
C VAL A 244 -9.91 18.28 4.63
N CYS A 245 -8.87 17.47 4.47
CA CYS A 245 -8.85 16.06 4.88
C CYS A 245 -9.23 15.87 6.37
N GLN A 246 -8.66 16.68 7.27
CA GLN A 246 -8.99 16.63 8.70
C GLN A 246 -10.43 17.06 9.01
N SER A 247 -11.04 17.86 8.14
CA SER A 247 -12.42 18.32 8.33
C SER A 247 -13.50 17.32 7.93
N ILE A 248 -13.14 16.22 7.25
CA ILE A 248 -14.08 15.17 6.85
C ILE A 248 -14.73 14.50 8.06
N GLY A 249 -13.94 14.26 9.11
CA GLY A 249 -14.41 13.67 10.35
C GLY A 249 -13.31 12.94 11.11
N PRO A 250 -13.56 12.57 12.39
CA PRO A 250 -12.63 11.76 13.15
C PRO A 250 -12.43 10.41 12.45
N GLN A 251 -11.16 10.01 12.27
CA GLN A 251 -10.78 8.75 11.60
C GLN A 251 -11.29 8.62 10.15
N ALA A 252 -11.75 9.72 9.52
CA ALA A 252 -12.38 9.68 8.20
C ALA A 252 -11.47 10.23 7.09
N CYS A 253 -10.15 10.24 7.30
CA CYS A 253 -9.18 10.57 6.26
C CYS A 253 -7.87 9.82 6.48
N ASP A 254 -7.77 8.63 5.88
CA ASP A 254 -6.57 7.80 5.93
C ASP A 254 -5.71 7.98 4.68
N PHE A 255 -6.35 8.13 3.52
CA PHE A 255 -5.69 8.25 2.23
C PHE A 255 -6.23 9.46 1.47
N PRO A 256 -5.63 10.64 1.61
CA PRO A 256 -6.04 11.82 0.86
C PRO A 256 -5.50 11.77 -0.58
N ALA A 257 -6.35 12.09 -1.54
CA ALA A 257 -6.01 12.15 -2.96
C ALA A 257 -6.44 13.50 -3.56
N LEU A 258 -5.58 14.10 -4.38
CA LEU A 258 -5.85 15.34 -5.10
C LEU A 258 -6.12 15.03 -6.57
N ILE A 259 -7.27 15.45 -7.08
CA ILE A 259 -7.66 15.25 -8.48
C ILE A 259 -7.61 16.59 -9.22
N ALA A 260 -6.63 16.74 -10.11
CA ALA A 260 -6.51 17.89 -10.99
C ALA A 260 -7.65 17.91 -12.03
N ASN A 261 -8.26 19.08 -12.25
CA ASN A 261 -9.11 19.36 -13.40
C ASN A 261 -8.26 19.49 -14.69
N ASP A 262 -7.59 18.41 -15.08
CA ASP A 262 -6.74 18.28 -16.26
C ASP A 262 -7.12 16.98 -17.00
N ASP A 263 -7.39 17.05 -18.29
CA ASP A 263 -7.87 15.89 -19.07
C ASP A 263 -6.74 14.92 -19.49
N PHE A 264 -5.49 15.19 -19.12
CA PHE A 264 -4.32 14.42 -19.59
C PHE A 264 -3.54 13.73 -18.47
N TYR A 265 -2.65 12.82 -18.86
CA TYR A 265 -1.79 12.03 -17.97
C TYR A 265 -0.98 12.94 -17.05
N GLY A 266 -0.95 12.54 -15.80
CA GLY A 266 -0.11 13.16 -14.80
C GLY A 266 -0.49 12.66 -13.43
N GLY A 267 0.45 12.77 -12.52
CA GLY A 267 0.22 12.36 -11.16
C GLY A 267 1.51 12.15 -10.42
N THR A 268 1.38 11.94 -9.12
CA THR A 268 2.50 11.65 -8.24
C THR A 268 1.95 10.94 -7.01
N GLY A 269 2.64 9.89 -6.55
CA GLY A 269 2.42 9.31 -5.23
C GLY A 269 3.05 10.16 -4.13
N GLY A 270 2.87 9.76 -2.88
CA GLY A 270 3.35 10.52 -1.73
C GLY A 270 2.35 10.50 -0.57
N GLU A 271 2.45 11.52 0.28
CA GLU A 271 1.43 11.82 1.31
C GLU A 271 0.05 11.98 0.67
N PHE A 272 -0.01 12.69 -0.45
CA PHE A 272 -1.18 12.79 -1.31
C PHE A 272 -0.97 11.95 -2.55
N VAL A 273 -1.96 11.14 -2.88
CA VAL A 273 -2.04 10.59 -4.24
C VAL A 273 -2.58 11.68 -5.16
N ILE A 274 -1.75 12.18 -6.07
CA ILE A 274 -2.15 13.19 -7.04
C ILE A 274 -2.39 12.49 -8.38
N SER A 275 -3.53 12.76 -9.01
CA SER A 275 -3.83 12.31 -10.37
C SER A 275 -4.74 13.30 -11.08
N THR A 276 -5.20 12.93 -12.27
CA THR A 276 -6.05 13.79 -13.10
C THR A 276 -7.42 13.18 -13.36
N ARG A 277 -8.33 14.02 -13.84
CA ARG A 277 -9.65 13.58 -14.32
C ARG A 277 -9.60 12.85 -15.67
N SER A 278 -8.42 12.64 -16.27
CA SER A 278 -8.30 11.95 -17.56
C SER A 278 -9.13 10.67 -17.59
N LYS A 279 -9.97 10.52 -18.60
CA LYS A 279 -10.74 9.29 -18.83
C LYS A 279 -9.87 8.13 -19.30
N THR A 280 -8.72 8.44 -19.88
CA THR A 280 -7.82 7.45 -20.47
C THR A 280 -6.73 7.02 -19.49
N SER A 281 -6.14 7.95 -18.75
CA SER A 281 -5.01 7.65 -17.86
C SER A 281 -5.29 7.78 -16.38
N GLY A 282 -6.30 8.56 -15.97
CA GLY A 282 -6.59 8.86 -14.56
C GLY A 282 -6.74 7.61 -13.71
N PRO A 283 -7.61 6.64 -14.06
CA PRO A 283 -7.74 5.40 -13.32
C PRO A 283 -6.46 4.56 -13.25
N ARG A 284 -5.65 4.53 -14.32
CA ARG A 284 -4.39 3.78 -14.35
C ARG A 284 -3.37 4.40 -13.39
N SER A 285 -3.20 5.73 -13.46
CA SER A 285 -2.33 6.47 -12.55
C SER A 285 -2.80 6.31 -11.10
N LEU A 286 -4.08 6.53 -10.81
CA LEU A 286 -4.61 6.33 -9.46
C LEU A 286 -4.34 4.92 -8.94
N ARG A 287 -4.57 3.89 -9.76
CA ARG A 287 -4.34 2.52 -9.29
C ARG A 287 -2.87 2.24 -8.98
N HIS A 288 -1.94 2.77 -9.78
CA HIS A 288 -0.50 2.68 -9.55
C HIS A 288 -0.10 3.39 -8.24
N GLU A 289 -0.51 4.65 -8.08
CA GLU A 289 -0.16 5.44 -6.90
C GLU A 289 -0.80 4.91 -5.60
N PHE A 290 -2.03 4.40 -5.69
CA PHE A 290 -2.66 3.67 -4.58
C PHE A 290 -1.97 2.33 -4.30
N GLY A 291 -1.35 1.69 -5.29
CA GLY A 291 -0.48 0.53 -5.08
C GLY A 291 0.68 0.85 -4.12
N HIS A 292 1.33 2.00 -4.29
CA HIS A 292 2.34 2.48 -3.34
C HIS A 292 1.74 2.80 -1.96
N ASN A 293 0.63 3.54 -1.92
CA ASN A 293 0.04 4.02 -0.67
C ASN A 293 -0.56 2.90 0.19
N PHE A 294 -1.31 1.99 -0.44
CA PHE A 294 -2.00 0.90 0.25
C PHE A 294 -1.08 -0.30 0.45
N GLY A 295 -0.27 -0.64 -0.56
CA GLY A 295 0.61 -1.80 -0.55
C GLY A 295 2.00 -1.55 0.01
N ARG A 296 2.46 -0.30 0.11
CA ARG A 296 3.84 0.01 0.53
C ARG A 296 4.92 -0.72 -0.28
N VAL A 297 4.67 -0.80 -1.58
CA VAL A 297 5.62 -1.32 -2.55
C VAL A 297 6.24 -0.16 -3.31
N GLY A 298 7.46 -0.33 -3.79
CA GLY A 298 8.14 0.63 -4.64
C GLY A 298 7.80 0.45 -6.12
N GLU A 299 8.55 1.14 -6.97
CA GLU A 299 8.43 1.07 -8.43
C GLU A 299 9.06 -0.23 -8.95
N GLU A 300 8.26 -1.10 -9.55
CA GLU A 300 8.76 -2.39 -10.07
C GLU A 300 9.40 -2.26 -11.46
N TYR A 301 9.10 -1.15 -12.16
CA TYR A 301 9.69 -0.83 -13.45
C TYR A 301 11.15 -0.38 -13.38
N ASP A 302 11.86 -0.64 -14.46
CA ASP A 302 13.25 -0.23 -14.64
C ASP A 302 13.40 1.29 -14.72
N GLY A 303 14.53 1.81 -14.22
CA GLY A 303 14.79 3.25 -14.11
C GLY A 303 14.01 3.93 -12.97
N GLY A 304 13.33 3.15 -12.13
CA GLY A 304 12.73 3.63 -10.89
C GLY A 304 13.79 4.10 -9.89
N GLN A 305 13.41 5.01 -8.99
CA GLN A 305 14.34 5.51 -7.96
C GLN A 305 14.33 4.68 -6.68
N VAL A 306 13.23 3.97 -6.42
CA VAL A 306 13.04 3.21 -5.18
C VAL A 306 12.23 1.96 -5.50
N TYR A 307 12.85 0.78 -5.35
CA TYR A 307 12.14 -0.49 -5.41
C TYR A 307 12.26 -1.28 -4.11
N VAL A 308 11.17 -1.29 -3.34
CA VAL A 308 11.10 -1.88 -1.99
C VAL A 308 9.75 -2.57 -1.78
N GLY A 309 9.60 -3.29 -0.67
CA GLY A 309 8.35 -3.90 -0.26
C GLY A 309 8.30 -5.41 -0.51
N ALA A 310 7.11 -6.00 -0.38
CA ALA A 310 6.94 -7.45 -0.39
C ALA A 310 7.29 -8.12 -1.72
N ASN A 311 7.26 -7.38 -2.84
CA ASN A 311 7.62 -7.85 -4.17
C ASN A 311 9.08 -7.54 -4.57
N SER A 312 9.88 -6.90 -3.71
CA SER A 312 11.28 -6.55 -4.01
C SER A 312 12.26 -7.40 -3.23
N ALA A 313 13.34 -7.84 -3.88
CA ALA A 313 14.47 -8.46 -3.21
C ALA A 313 15.81 -7.94 -3.77
N PRO A 314 16.77 -7.54 -2.92
CA PRO A 314 18.08 -7.07 -3.39
C PRO A 314 19.00 -8.22 -3.83
N SER A 315 18.69 -9.46 -3.45
CA SER A 315 19.44 -10.65 -3.85
C SER A 315 18.53 -11.90 -3.88
N LEU A 316 18.96 -12.95 -4.56
CA LEU A 316 18.26 -14.25 -4.58
C LEU A 316 18.04 -14.83 -3.16
N ALA A 317 18.98 -14.59 -2.24
CA ALA A 317 18.87 -15.05 -0.86
C ALA A 317 17.76 -14.31 -0.08
N ASN A 318 17.46 -13.07 -0.48
CA ASN A 318 16.50 -12.19 0.18
C ASN A 318 15.08 -12.28 -0.40
N VAL A 319 14.80 -13.17 -1.35
CA VAL A 319 13.45 -13.35 -1.91
C VAL A 319 12.45 -13.66 -0.79
N THR A 320 11.44 -12.79 -0.64
CA THR A 320 10.41 -12.87 0.40
C THR A 320 9.15 -13.62 -0.05
N TRP A 321 8.98 -13.84 -1.36
CA TRP A 321 7.81 -14.50 -1.95
C TRP A 321 8.01 -15.98 -2.31
N LYS A 322 8.85 -16.70 -1.55
CA LYS A 322 9.18 -18.11 -1.85
C LYS A 322 7.97 -19.03 -1.91
N HIS A 323 6.93 -18.76 -1.10
CA HIS A 323 5.66 -19.50 -1.07
C HIS A 323 4.74 -19.24 -2.28
N TRP A 324 5.08 -18.25 -3.11
CA TRP A 324 4.39 -17.95 -4.37
C TRP A 324 5.12 -18.50 -5.60
N LEU A 325 6.42 -18.79 -5.52
CA LEU A 325 7.19 -19.31 -6.65
C LEU A 325 6.49 -20.51 -7.29
N THR A 326 6.37 -20.50 -8.62
CA THR A 326 5.83 -21.64 -9.38
C THR A 326 6.65 -22.90 -9.13
N HIS A 327 7.96 -22.75 -8.96
CA HIS A 327 8.88 -23.81 -8.55
C HIS A 327 9.65 -23.39 -7.28
N PRO A 328 9.16 -23.71 -6.07
CA PRO A 328 9.76 -23.24 -4.80
C PRO A 328 11.21 -23.68 -4.57
N SER A 329 11.67 -24.75 -5.24
CA SER A 329 13.05 -25.23 -5.19
C SER A 329 13.99 -24.54 -6.18
N ARG A 330 13.47 -23.74 -7.12
CA ARG A 330 14.25 -23.04 -8.16
C ARG A 330 14.43 -21.57 -7.75
N LEU A 331 15.49 -21.30 -7.00
CA LEU A 331 15.93 -19.92 -6.70
C LEU A 331 16.94 -19.44 -7.74
N VAL A 332 16.49 -19.37 -9.00
CA VAL A 332 17.33 -19.00 -10.15
C VAL A 332 16.75 -17.74 -10.78
N GLU A 333 17.64 -16.83 -11.15
CA GLU A 333 17.32 -15.61 -11.91
C GLU A 333 16.85 -15.96 -13.33
N GLU A 334 15.76 -15.31 -13.76
CA GLU A 334 15.31 -15.35 -15.16
C GLU A 334 16.25 -14.50 -16.02
N LYS A 335 16.84 -15.07 -17.08
CA LYS A 335 17.96 -14.47 -17.81
C LYS A 335 17.54 -13.48 -18.89
N MET A 336 17.94 -12.22 -18.72
CA MET A 336 17.67 -11.13 -19.65
C MET A 336 18.79 -10.09 -19.67
N ALA A 337 18.85 -9.26 -20.71
CA ALA A 337 19.71 -8.08 -20.80
C ALA A 337 18.91 -6.80 -21.06
N GLN A 338 19.17 -5.75 -20.28
CA GLN A 338 18.66 -4.41 -20.52
C GLN A 338 19.67 -3.69 -21.38
N LEU A 339 19.33 -3.47 -22.66
CA LEU A 339 20.22 -2.82 -23.60
C LEU A 339 20.05 -1.30 -23.58
N TYR A 340 18.85 -0.83 -23.24
CA TYR A 340 18.54 0.59 -23.10
C TYR A 340 17.31 0.78 -22.20
N GLU A 341 17.36 1.74 -21.29
CA GLU A 341 16.19 2.26 -20.57
C GLU A 341 16.41 3.76 -20.32
N LYS A 342 15.44 4.59 -20.72
CA LYS A 342 15.46 6.01 -20.37
C LYS A 342 14.09 6.67 -20.47
N ARG A 343 13.82 7.60 -19.54
CA ARG A 343 12.67 8.53 -19.53
C ARG A 343 13.09 9.92 -20.03
N MET A 344 13.23 10.06 -21.35
CA MET A 344 13.83 11.25 -21.97
C MET A 344 12.89 12.44 -22.18
N TRP A 345 11.58 12.21 -22.37
CA TRP A 345 10.62 13.26 -22.74
C TRP A 345 11.07 14.08 -23.96
N HIS A 346 11.47 13.40 -25.04
CA HIS A 346 11.97 14.02 -26.25
C HIS A 346 10.84 14.58 -27.12
N ASP A 347 10.87 15.88 -27.37
CA ASP A 347 9.92 16.57 -28.26
C ASP A 347 10.29 16.34 -29.73
N LEU A 348 9.43 15.65 -30.48
CA LEU A 348 9.65 15.33 -31.89
C LEU A 348 9.66 16.59 -32.78
N ALA A 349 9.13 17.73 -32.31
CA ALA A 349 9.24 19.00 -33.02
C ALA A 349 10.70 19.52 -33.07
N GLN A 350 11.57 19.05 -32.19
CA GLN A 350 12.99 19.45 -32.12
C GLN A 350 13.90 18.60 -33.02
N GLY A 351 13.35 17.58 -33.70
CA GLY A 351 14.08 16.68 -34.58
C GLY A 351 13.96 15.20 -34.14
N PRO A 352 14.57 14.30 -34.92
CA PRO A 352 14.50 12.86 -34.64
C PRO A 352 15.21 12.50 -33.33
N LEU A 353 14.70 11.48 -32.65
CA LEU A 353 15.37 10.83 -31.53
C LEU A 353 16.08 9.58 -32.06
N THR A 354 17.41 9.56 -31.98
CA THR A 354 18.23 8.39 -32.29
C THR A 354 18.77 7.77 -31.02
N ILE A 355 18.51 6.48 -30.83
CA ILE A 355 19.00 5.67 -29.72
C ILE A 355 19.94 4.61 -30.28
N SER A 356 21.17 4.58 -29.77
CA SER A 356 22.15 3.54 -30.10
C SER A 356 22.32 2.59 -28.93
N PHE A 357 22.35 1.29 -29.22
CA PHE A 357 22.61 0.24 -28.25
C PHE A 357 23.42 -0.90 -28.90
N THR A 358 23.96 -1.79 -28.10
CA THR A 358 24.78 -2.92 -28.58
C THR A 358 24.22 -4.22 -28.02
N SER A 359 24.10 -5.24 -28.87
CA SER A 359 23.75 -6.60 -28.47
C SER A 359 24.93 -7.55 -28.66
N SER A 360 25.01 -8.57 -27.81
CA SER A 360 25.94 -9.70 -27.99
C SER A 360 25.49 -10.67 -29.08
N GLY A 361 24.21 -10.65 -29.46
CA GLY A 361 23.60 -11.62 -30.37
C GLY A 361 23.34 -13.01 -29.75
N GLU A 362 23.51 -13.16 -28.43
CA GLU A 362 23.38 -14.47 -27.77
C GLU A 362 21.94 -14.79 -27.37
N PHE A 363 21.16 -13.76 -27.06
CA PHE A 363 19.77 -13.87 -26.63
C PHE A 363 18.84 -14.33 -27.76
N LYS A 364 17.69 -14.90 -27.39
CA LYS A 364 16.79 -15.58 -28.33
C LYS A 364 15.54 -14.79 -28.66
N ARG A 365 15.26 -13.74 -27.88
CA ARG A 365 14.04 -12.96 -27.94
C ARG A 365 14.34 -11.51 -27.61
N ARG A 366 13.54 -10.59 -28.13
CA ARG A 366 13.73 -9.14 -27.93
C ARG A 366 12.40 -8.42 -27.73
N ARG A 367 12.47 -7.29 -27.03
CA ARG A 367 11.35 -6.39 -26.83
C ARG A 367 11.81 -4.94 -26.91
N ILE A 368 11.02 -4.12 -27.58
CA ILE A 368 11.11 -2.67 -27.59
C ILE A 368 9.81 -2.13 -27.02
N GLY A 369 9.89 -1.43 -25.89
CA GLY A 369 8.78 -0.70 -25.30
C GLY A 369 9.00 0.80 -25.42
N PHE A 370 7.93 1.56 -25.65
CA PHE A 370 8.00 3.03 -25.62
C PHE A 370 6.64 3.62 -25.26
N SER A 371 6.61 4.90 -24.86
CA SER A 371 5.34 5.62 -24.71
C SER A 371 5.38 6.99 -25.36
N LEU A 372 4.22 7.40 -25.86
CA LEU A 372 4.04 8.63 -26.63
C LEU A 372 2.93 9.49 -26.03
N THR A 373 3.05 10.80 -26.23
CA THR A 373 1.96 11.78 -26.07
C THR A 373 1.85 12.61 -27.35
N GLY A 374 0.70 13.26 -27.58
CA GLY A 374 0.50 14.15 -28.74
C GLY A 374 0.40 13.46 -30.12
N VAL A 375 0.74 12.17 -30.21
CA VAL A 375 0.71 11.37 -31.44
C VAL A 375 -0.61 10.59 -31.54
N ARG A 376 -1.58 11.15 -32.27
CA ARG A 376 -2.89 10.51 -32.46
C ARG A 376 -2.89 9.44 -33.55
N ASP A 377 -2.18 9.70 -34.64
CA ASP A 377 -2.21 8.91 -35.87
C ASP A 377 -0.80 8.40 -36.19
N ALA A 378 -0.68 7.18 -36.68
CA ALA A 378 0.60 6.56 -36.99
C ALA A 378 1.34 7.28 -38.14
N SER A 379 0.63 8.02 -39.00
CA SER A 379 1.25 8.86 -40.04
C SER A 379 2.02 10.07 -39.50
N ALA A 380 1.82 10.43 -38.22
CA ALA A 380 2.49 11.57 -37.61
C ALA A 380 3.94 11.30 -37.20
N MET A 381 4.37 10.03 -37.16
CA MET A 381 5.76 9.67 -36.88
C MET A 381 6.15 8.30 -37.47
N THR A 382 7.45 8.09 -37.67
CA THR A 382 8.01 6.78 -37.99
C THR A 382 8.81 6.25 -36.80
N VAL A 383 8.89 4.92 -36.70
CA VAL A 383 9.79 4.21 -35.79
C VAL A 383 10.54 3.18 -36.62
N SER A 384 11.87 3.22 -36.59
CA SER A 384 12.70 2.28 -37.36
C SER A 384 13.83 1.70 -36.53
N LEU A 385 14.10 0.41 -36.72
CA LEU A 385 15.24 -0.31 -36.19
C LEU A 385 16.19 -0.63 -37.35
N ASP A 386 17.42 -0.14 -37.27
CA ASP A 386 18.47 -0.32 -38.29
C ASP A 386 18.03 0.10 -39.71
N GLY A 387 17.17 1.11 -39.79
CA GLY A 387 16.61 1.64 -41.04
C GLY A 387 15.36 0.90 -41.54
N GLU A 388 14.97 -0.22 -40.91
CA GLU A 388 13.73 -0.92 -41.21
C GLU A 388 12.59 -0.41 -40.32
N ALA A 389 11.43 -0.15 -40.91
CA ALA A 389 10.26 0.32 -40.17
C ALA A 389 9.76 -0.75 -39.19
N LEU A 390 9.62 -0.39 -37.92
CA LEU A 390 9.00 -1.25 -36.91
C LEU A 390 7.48 -1.18 -37.03
N PRO A 391 6.77 -2.31 -37.01
CA PRO A 391 5.31 -2.32 -37.03
C PRO A 391 4.78 -1.84 -35.68
N TRP A 392 3.97 -0.79 -35.69
CA TRP A 392 3.25 -0.29 -34.53
C TRP A 392 1.92 0.32 -34.97
N THR A 393 0.97 0.44 -34.04
CA THR A 393 -0.34 1.05 -34.30
C THR A 393 -0.58 2.14 -33.27
N ALA A 394 -0.95 3.33 -33.73
CA ALA A 394 -1.27 4.44 -32.83
C ALA A 394 -2.53 4.15 -32.01
N SER A 395 -2.54 4.63 -30.76
CA SER A 395 -3.68 4.44 -29.85
C SER A 395 -4.93 5.24 -30.22
N GLY A 396 -4.83 6.20 -31.14
CA GLY A 396 -5.93 7.09 -31.52
C GLY A 396 -6.21 8.22 -30.52
N ILE A 397 -5.43 8.32 -29.43
CA ILE A 397 -5.56 9.36 -28.40
C ILE A 397 -4.27 10.16 -28.26
N VAL A 398 -4.38 11.43 -27.84
CA VAL A 398 -3.22 12.33 -27.64
C VAL A 398 -2.66 12.27 -26.21
N ASP A 399 -3.37 11.61 -25.31
CA ASP A 399 -2.91 11.34 -23.95
C ASP A 399 -1.82 10.26 -23.96
N ARG A 400 -1.12 10.06 -22.83
CA ARG A 400 0.01 9.13 -22.75
C ARG A 400 -0.42 7.70 -23.04
N SER A 401 0.17 7.13 -24.08
CA SER A 401 -0.09 5.78 -24.58
C SER A 401 1.19 4.97 -24.61
N PHE A 402 1.10 3.69 -24.25
CA PHE A 402 2.23 2.77 -24.12
C PHE A 402 2.16 1.73 -25.24
N TYR A 403 3.31 1.43 -25.83
CA TYR A 403 3.46 0.56 -26.98
C TYR A 403 4.54 -0.46 -26.68
N GLU A 404 4.31 -1.68 -27.17
CA GLU A 404 5.26 -2.78 -27.07
C GLU A 404 5.35 -3.46 -28.43
N TRP A 405 6.58 -3.72 -28.84
CA TRP A 405 6.90 -4.63 -29.93
C TRP A 405 7.80 -5.74 -29.38
N THR A 406 7.36 -6.99 -29.49
CA THR A 406 8.05 -8.16 -28.96
C THR A 406 8.21 -9.20 -30.06
N ASP A 407 9.43 -9.69 -30.22
CA ASP A 407 9.77 -10.81 -31.09
C ASP A 407 10.20 -11.98 -30.20
N ARG A 408 9.41 -13.06 -30.26
CA ARG A 408 9.53 -14.24 -29.38
C ARG A 408 10.39 -15.34 -29.98
N ASP A 409 10.88 -15.14 -31.21
CA ASP A 409 11.61 -16.17 -31.96
C ASP A 409 13.03 -15.69 -32.37
N ALA A 410 13.32 -14.39 -32.26
CA ALA A 410 14.65 -13.85 -32.53
C ALA A 410 15.10 -12.77 -31.53
N GLY A 411 16.39 -12.80 -31.17
CA GLY A 411 17.10 -11.68 -30.52
C GLY A 411 17.58 -10.64 -31.53
N PHE A 412 18.29 -9.62 -31.06
CA PHE A 412 19.06 -8.73 -31.92
C PHE A 412 20.30 -9.45 -32.48
N GLY A 413 20.81 -8.95 -33.61
CA GLY A 413 22.08 -9.42 -34.15
C GLY A 413 23.25 -9.02 -33.25
N ALA A 414 24.40 -9.66 -33.39
CA ALA A 414 25.61 -9.20 -32.69
C ALA A 414 26.06 -7.85 -33.28
N GLY A 415 26.31 -6.86 -32.43
CA GLY A 415 26.84 -5.56 -32.84
C GLY A 415 25.99 -4.37 -32.43
N SER A 416 26.20 -3.25 -33.13
CA SER A 416 25.54 -1.97 -32.87
C SER A 416 24.23 -1.86 -33.63
N HIS A 417 23.22 -1.34 -32.95
CA HIS A 417 21.88 -1.12 -33.48
C HIS A 417 21.45 0.33 -33.29
N GLN A 418 20.56 0.81 -34.15
CA GLN A 418 19.96 2.13 -34.05
C GLN A 418 18.45 2.07 -34.11
N LEU A 419 17.81 2.57 -33.05
CA LEU A 419 16.37 2.82 -33.00
C LEU A 419 16.12 4.31 -33.21
N VAL A 420 15.31 4.66 -34.21
CA VAL A 420 15.04 6.05 -34.59
C VAL A 420 13.55 6.32 -34.51
N PHE A 421 13.19 7.42 -33.86
CA PHE A 421 11.84 7.98 -33.85
C PHE A 421 11.88 9.32 -34.57
N GLU A 422 11.08 9.50 -35.61
CA GLU A 422 11.07 10.71 -36.43
C GLU A 422 9.66 11.26 -36.60
N GLY A 423 9.49 12.55 -36.33
CA GLY A 423 8.22 13.25 -36.52
C GLY A 423 7.99 13.65 -37.97
N VAL A 424 6.79 13.41 -38.50
CA VAL A 424 6.46 13.67 -39.92
C VAL A 424 5.47 14.84 -40.10
N GLY A 425 4.60 15.08 -39.12
CA GLY A 425 3.52 16.06 -39.24
C GLY A 425 3.77 17.37 -38.48
N PRO A 426 3.01 18.43 -38.77
CA PRO A 426 2.98 19.60 -37.89
C PRO A 426 2.30 19.23 -36.56
N PHE A 427 3.02 19.38 -35.44
CA PHE A 427 2.55 19.05 -34.09
C PHE A 427 1.77 20.20 -33.44
N ASN A 428 0.62 20.57 -34.03
CA ASN A 428 -0.18 21.73 -33.61
C ASN A 428 -1.28 21.40 -32.57
N GLY A 429 -1.20 20.23 -31.93
CA GLY A 429 -2.19 19.78 -30.95
C GLY A 429 -2.03 20.44 -29.58
N PRO A 430 -3.03 20.27 -28.68
CA PRO A 430 -2.95 20.78 -27.30
C PRO A 430 -1.92 20.05 -26.43
N VAL A 431 -1.41 18.91 -26.90
CA VAL A 431 -0.39 18.09 -26.24
C VAL A 431 0.77 17.94 -27.21
N ALA A 432 1.99 18.20 -26.73
CA ALA A 432 3.21 18.06 -27.52
C ALA A 432 3.43 16.61 -27.96
N ALA A 433 3.97 16.42 -29.17
CA ALA A 433 4.32 15.10 -29.66
C ALA A 433 5.66 14.66 -29.06
N VAL A 434 5.58 13.88 -27.99
CA VAL A 434 6.76 13.54 -27.16
C VAL A 434 6.95 12.04 -27.09
N VAL A 435 8.19 11.59 -27.30
CA VAL A 435 8.65 10.25 -26.90
C VAL A 435 9.00 10.30 -25.41
N CYS A 436 8.12 9.76 -24.58
CA CYS A 436 8.19 9.93 -23.13
C CYS A 436 9.24 9.00 -22.49
N ASN A 437 9.30 7.74 -22.94
CA ASN A 437 10.31 6.77 -22.55
C ASN A 437 10.54 5.75 -23.66
N VAL A 438 11.71 5.10 -23.62
CA VAL A 438 12.06 3.94 -24.45
C VAL A 438 12.78 2.91 -23.59
N GLU A 439 12.44 1.65 -23.78
CA GLU A 439 13.05 0.48 -23.15
C GLU A 439 13.38 -0.57 -24.23
N VAL A 440 14.58 -1.14 -24.19
CA VAL A 440 15.05 -2.17 -25.12
C VAL A 440 15.65 -3.32 -24.31
N PHE A 441 15.08 -4.50 -24.48
CA PHE A 441 15.44 -5.69 -23.74
C PHE A 441 15.64 -6.89 -24.66
N GLU A 442 16.45 -7.83 -24.18
CA GLU A 442 16.57 -9.17 -24.73
C GLU A 442 16.44 -10.24 -23.67
N PHE A 443 15.96 -11.42 -24.08
CA PHE A 443 15.66 -12.53 -23.18
C PHE A 443 16.21 -13.84 -23.74
N MET A 444 16.64 -14.73 -22.84
CA MET A 444 17.03 -16.10 -23.23
C MET A 444 15.81 -16.89 -23.70
N GLY A 445 15.94 -18.19 -23.97
CA GLY A 445 14.79 -19.05 -24.31
C GLY A 445 13.76 -19.16 -23.18
N GLU A 446 12.58 -19.68 -23.48
CA GLU A 446 11.45 -19.81 -22.53
C GLU A 446 11.77 -20.70 -21.32
N ASP A 447 12.78 -21.56 -21.40
CA ASP A 447 13.29 -22.39 -20.31
C ASP A 447 14.13 -21.60 -19.27
N GLU A 448 14.75 -20.50 -19.70
CA GLU A 448 15.65 -19.65 -18.90
C GLU A 448 15.07 -18.27 -18.58
N PHE A 449 14.07 -17.83 -19.34
CA PHE A 449 13.27 -16.64 -19.06
C PHE A 449 11.80 -16.92 -19.35
N ARG A 450 10.90 -16.88 -18.38
CA ARG A 450 9.46 -17.12 -18.63
C ARG A 450 8.77 -15.85 -19.14
N LEU A 451 8.65 -15.73 -20.46
CA LEU A 451 8.03 -14.59 -21.16
C LEU A 451 6.59 -14.90 -21.57
N ASP A 452 6.30 -16.16 -21.89
CA ASP A 452 5.04 -16.58 -22.52
C ASP A 452 3.97 -16.97 -21.49
N ASP A 453 4.38 -17.28 -20.26
CA ASP A 453 3.49 -17.59 -19.13
C ASP A 453 3.35 -16.38 -18.17
N PRO A 454 2.28 -15.57 -18.29
CA PRO A 454 2.06 -14.42 -17.40
C PRO A 454 1.71 -14.82 -15.96
N GLU A 455 1.35 -16.10 -15.72
CA GLU A 455 1.05 -16.62 -14.39
C GLU A 455 2.30 -17.19 -13.70
N TYR A 456 3.42 -17.31 -14.41
CA TYR A 456 4.66 -17.77 -13.82
C TYR A 456 5.18 -16.77 -12.79
N ILE A 457 5.42 -17.27 -11.57
CA ILE A 457 6.01 -16.50 -10.49
C ILE A 457 7.44 -16.99 -10.30
N GLY A 458 8.36 -16.11 -10.65
CA GLY A 458 9.80 -16.37 -10.69
C GLY A 458 10.61 -15.32 -9.95
N ILE A 459 11.84 -15.14 -10.41
CA ILE A 459 12.78 -14.16 -9.89
C ILE A 459 13.35 -13.39 -11.09
N TYR A 460 12.62 -12.38 -11.51
CA TYR A 460 12.98 -11.55 -12.65
C TYR A 460 13.89 -10.40 -12.20
N PRO A 461 14.97 -10.08 -12.90
CA PRO A 461 15.76 -8.91 -12.59
C PRO A 461 14.99 -7.62 -12.95
N THR A 462 15.34 -6.54 -12.26
CA THR A 462 14.95 -5.15 -12.55
C THR A 462 16.08 -4.23 -12.10
N PHE A 463 16.22 -3.10 -12.77
CA PHE A 463 17.35 -2.19 -12.59
C PHE A 463 16.83 -0.80 -12.22
N ASP A 464 17.37 -0.22 -11.15
CA ASP A 464 17.04 1.15 -10.78
C ASP A 464 17.75 2.19 -11.68
N ILE A 465 17.53 3.48 -11.42
CA ILE A 465 18.12 4.58 -12.18
C ILE A 465 19.66 4.60 -12.15
N ASP A 466 20.27 4.00 -11.14
CA ASP A 466 21.73 3.87 -10.99
C ASP A 466 22.23 2.52 -11.54
N HIS A 467 21.37 1.79 -12.26
CA HIS A 467 21.59 0.45 -12.80
C HIS A 467 21.91 -0.61 -11.75
N VAL A 468 21.50 -0.39 -10.49
CA VAL A 468 21.60 -1.39 -9.43
C VAL A 468 20.50 -2.42 -9.65
N ARG A 469 20.93 -3.68 -9.77
CA ARG A 469 20.03 -4.81 -9.96
C ARG A 469 19.34 -5.20 -8.66
N SER A 470 18.04 -5.45 -8.75
CA SER A 470 17.21 -6.12 -7.75
C SER A 470 16.24 -7.08 -8.45
N TYR A 471 15.32 -7.68 -7.71
CA TYR A 471 14.46 -8.76 -8.21
C TYR A 471 12.98 -8.56 -7.90
N ARG A 472 12.15 -9.09 -8.78
CA ARG A 472 10.68 -9.01 -8.74
C ARG A 472 10.02 -10.36 -9.11
N PRO A 473 8.74 -10.58 -8.71
CA PRO A 473 8.09 -11.88 -8.81
C PRO A 473 7.52 -12.24 -10.19
N SER A 474 7.19 -11.25 -11.03
CA SER A 474 6.50 -11.46 -12.31
C SER A 474 7.15 -10.65 -13.43
N HIS A 475 6.92 -10.97 -14.70
CA HIS A 475 7.48 -10.21 -15.83
C HIS A 475 6.69 -8.93 -16.18
N GLU A 476 5.43 -9.00 -16.61
CA GLU A 476 4.66 -7.79 -17.00
C GLU A 476 3.25 -7.77 -16.40
N LYS A 477 2.89 -8.79 -15.62
CA LYS A 477 1.55 -8.91 -15.05
C LYS A 477 1.27 -7.87 -13.97
N CYS A 478 2.28 -7.44 -13.21
CA CYS A 478 2.07 -6.50 -12.11
C CYS A 478 1.83 -5.07 -12.62
N LEU A 479 0.74 -4.44 -12.18
CA LEU A 479 0.45 -3.02 -12.42
C LEU A 479 1.63 -2.10 -12.00
N MET A 480 2.34 -2.45 -10.92
CA MET A 480 3.50 -1.68 -10.44
C MET A 480 4.70 -1.74 -11.39
N ARG A 481 4.74 -2.73 -12.31
CA ARG A 481 5.72 -2.83 -13.41
C ARG A 481 5.19 -2.20 -14.69
N ASN A 482 3.96 -2.57 -15.03
CA ASN A 482 3.31 -2.22 -16.26
C ASN A 482 1.97 -1.57 -15.94
N VAL A 483 1.93 -0.24 -16.02
CA VAL A 483 0.74 0.56 -15.72
C VAL A 483 -0.45 0.29 -16.65
N THR A 484 -0.25 -0.45 -17.75
CA THR A 484 -1.33 -0.91 -18.63
C THR A 484 -1.95 -2.23 -18.16
N SER A 485 -1.28 -2.98 -17.28
CA SER A 485 -1.87 -4.15 -16.62
C SER A 485 -3.06 -3.73 -15.76
N LEU A 486 -4.09 -4.56 -15.72
CA LEU A 486 -5.27 -4.36 -14.88
C LEU A 486 -5.22 -5.17 -13.57
N SER A 487 -4.06 -5.77 -13.26
CA SER A 487 -3.90 -6.68 -12.13
C SER A 487 -2.61 -6.37 -11.36
N PHE A 488 -2.64 -6.57 -10.06
CA PHE A 488 -1.42 -6.70 -9.27
C PHE A 488 -0.87 -8.13 -9.41
N CYS A 489 0.44 -8.33 -9.30
CA CYS A 489 0.97 -9.69 -9.16
C CYS A 489 0.45 -10.32 -7.85
N SER A 490 0.49 -11.66 -7.76
CA SER A 490 -0.02 -12.39 -6.59
C SER A 490 0.63 -11.95 -5.27
N VAL A 491 1.92 -11.61 -5.30
CA VAL A 491 2.66 -11.11 -4.13
C VAL A 491 2.12 -9.75 -3.67
N CYS A 492 1.87 -8.83 -4.62
CA CYS A 492 1.27 -7.53 -4.32
C CYS A 492 -0.16 -7.67 -3.80
N LYS A 493 -0.98 -8.59 -4.32
CA LYS A 493 -2.35 -8.84 -3.84
C LYS A 493 -2.38 -9.38 -2.41
N GLU A 494 -1.51 -10.32 -2.09
CA GLU A 494 -1.36 -10.85 -0.72
C GLU A 494 -0.93 -9.73 0.23
N ASN A 495 0.12 -9.01 -0.15
CA ASN A 495 0.64 -7.92 0.66
C ASN A 495 -0.41 -6.80 0.86
N LEU A 496 -1.21 -6.49 -0.16
CA LEU A 496 -2.31 -5.53 -0.04
C LEU A 496 -3.34 -5.97 1.00
N TRP A 497 -3.75 -7.24 1.02
CA TRP A 497 -4.60 -7.76 2.09
C TRP A 497 -3.97 -7.55 3.47
N LEU A 498 -2.71 -7.95 3.64
CA LEU A 498 -2.03 -7.85 4.92
C LEU A 498 -1.89 -6.40 5.38
N GLN A 499 -1.53 -5.47 4.49
CA GLN A 499 -1.36 -4.05 4.79
C GLN A 499 -2.68 -3.36 5.14
N LEU A 500 -3.77 -3.64 4.42
CA LEU A 500 -5.08 -3.06 4.72
C LEU A 500 -5.63 -3.62 6.05
N MET A 501 -5.45 -4.92 6.27
CA MET A 501 -5.91 -5.59 7.50
C MET A 501 -5.06 -5.28 8.74
N GLU A 502 -3.97 -4.49 8.63
CA GLU A 502 -3.21 -3.96 9.77
C GLU A 502 -4.04 -3.05 10.68
N ARG A 503 -5.08 -2.40 10.13
CA ARG A 503 -5.93 -1.42 10.85
C ARG A 503 -7.41 -1.79 10.86
N ILE A 504 -7.79 -2.82 10.09
CA ILE A 504 -9.16 -3.29 9.94
C ILE A 504 -9.36 -4.61 10.65
N GLU A 505 -10.58 -4.83 11.13
CA GLU A 505 -11.00 -6.08 11.73
C GLU A 505 -12.27 -6.59 11.07
N PHE A 506 -12.35 -7.90 10.83
CA PHE A 506 -13.50 -8.46 10.12
C PHE A 506 -14.80 -8.40 10.91
N ILE A 507 -14.74 -8.44 12.26
CA ILE A 507 -15.92 -8.31 13.11
C ILE A 507 -16.16 -6.82 13.35
N ASP A 508 -17.22 -6.28 12.75
CA ASP A 508 -17.69 -4.92 13.01
C ASP A 508 -18.23 -4.83 14.44
N ASP A 509 -19.11 -5.76 14.81
CA ASP A 509 -19.67 -5.83 16.16
C ASP A 509 -20.20 -7.23 16.50
N VAL A 510 -20.44 -7.47 17.79
CA VAL A 510 -21.22 -8.62 18.28
C VAL A 510 -22.37 -8.06 19.10
N VAL A 511 -23.58 -8.20 18.55
CA VAL A 511 -24.79 -7.58 19.10
C VAL A 511 -25.81 -8.64 19.51
N THR A 512 -26.82 -8.25 20.29
CA THR A 512 -27.99 -9.09 20.53
C THR A 512 -29.16 -8.60 19.69
N ALA A 513 -29.74 -9.47 18.87
CA ALA A 513 -30.93 -9.19 18.07
C ALA A 513 -31.86 -10.42 18.09
N ASP A 514 -33.15 -10.20 18.34
CA ASP A 514 -34.19 -11.25 18.33
C ASP A 514 -33.87 -12.50 19.17
N GLY A 515 -33.27 -12.29 20.34
CA GLY A 515 -32.87 -13.39 21.25
C GLY A 515 -31.69 -14.21 20.74
N LYS A 516 -30.89 -13.66 19.82
CA LYS A 516 -29.65 -14.25 19.32
C LYS A 516 -28.48 -13.31 19.55
N VAL A 517 -27.31 -13.88 19.80
CA VAL A 517 -26.03 -13.19 19.64
C VAL A 517 -25.68 -13.24 18.15
N VAL A 518 -25.49 -12.09 17.52
CA VAL A 518 -25.22 -11.94 16.09
C VAL A 518 -23.84 -11.32 15.90
N VAL A 519 -23.01 -11.98 15.09
CA VAL A 519 -21.69 -11.50 14.67
C VAL A 519 -21.87 -10.72 13.38
N GLN A 520 -21.73 -9.39 13.47
CA GLN A 520 -21.71 -8.52 12.32
C GLN A 520 -20.29 -8.48 11.76
N VAL A 521 -20.16 -8.79 10.48
CA VAL A 521 -18.86 -8.80 9.80
C VAL A 521 -18.89 -7.93 8.57
N ILE A 522 -17.71 -7.48 8.15
CA ILE A 522 -17.51 -6.85 6.83
C ILE A 522 -18.04 -7.82 5.75
N PRO A 523 -18.79 -7.35 4.75
CA PRO A 523 -19.41 -8.21 3.74
C PRO A 523 -18.37 -8.76 2.74
N LEU A 524 -17.57 -9.73 3.17
CA LEU A 524 -16.57 -10.47 2.39
C LEU A 524 -16.94 -11.96 2.28
N GLY A 525 -16.28 -12.69 1.38
CA GLY A 525 -16.54 -14.10 1.10
C GLY A 525 -18.02 -14.37 0.82
N GLN A 526 -18.58 -15.35 1.53
CA GLN A 526 -20.00 -15.70 1.43
C GLN A 526 -20.98 -14.62 1.95
N ARG A 527 -20.48 -13.49 2.45
CA ARG A 527 -21.28 -12.34 2.91
C ARG A 527 -21.38 -11.21 1.89
N ARG A 528 -20.70 -11.34 0.73
CA ARG A 528 -20.83 -10.36 -0.36
C ARG A 528 -22.22 -10.41 -0.97
N GLU A 529 -22.71 -9.24 -1.36
CA GLU A 529 -23.97 -9.14 -2.11
C GLU A 529 -23.81 -9.71 -3.53
N PRO A 530 -24.84 -10.36 -4.10
CA PRO A 530 -24.76 -10.89 -5.47
C PRO A 530 -24.47 -9.84 -6.54
N ASN A 531 -24.76 -8.57 -6.27
CA ASN A 531 -24.55 -7.46 -7.20
C ASN A 531 -23.16 -6.79 -7.06
N ASP A 532 -22.34 -7.20 -6.09
CA ASP A 532 -20.98 -6.71 -5.85
C ASP A 532 -20.15 -6.82 -7.13
N THR A 533 -19.46 -5.74 -7.50
CA THR A 533 -18.62 -5.66 -8.69
C THR A 533 -17.57 -6.76 -8.74
N PHE A 534 -16.93 -7.07 -7.62
CA PHE A 534 -15.93 -8.15 -7.53
C PHE A 534 -16.55 -9.53 -7.79
N VAL A 535 -17.75 -9.79 -7.27
CA VAL A 535 -18.47 -11.05 -7.54
C VAL A 535 -18.78 -11.19 -9.03
N LYS A 536 -19.17 -10.10 -9.69
CA LYS A 536 -19.46 -10.09 -11.13
C LYS A 536 -18.23 -10.26 -12.00
N THR A 537 -17.13 -9.59 -11.66
CA THR A 537 -15.92 -9.59 -12.52
C THR A 537 -14.96 -10.74 -12.22
N ASN A 538 -15.01 -11.32 -11.02
CA ASN A 538 -14.08 -12.37 -10.56
C ASN A 538 -14.80 -13.50 -9.80
N ALA A 539 -15.88 -14.03 -10.38
CA ALA A 539 -16.77 -15.01 -9.74
C ALA A 539 -16.04 -16.22 -9.13
N SER A 540 -15.05 -16.79 -9.82
CA SER A 540 -14.28 -17.95 -9.33
C SER A 540 -13.48 -17.62 -8.08
N LEU A 541 -12.84 -16.45 -8.03
CA LEU A 541 -12.08 -16.02 -6.85
C LEU A 541 -13.01 -15.66 -5.70
N ALA A 542 -14.12 -14.96 -5.99
CA ALA A 542 -15.14 -14.62 -5.00
C ALA A 542 -15.75 -15.88 -4.36
N ALA A 543 -16.03 -16.92 -5.16
CA ALA A 543 -16.56 -18.19 -4.66
C ALA A 543 -15.56 -18.98 -3.78
N ALA A 544 -14.26 -18.74 -3.95
CA ALA A 544 -13.21 -19.36 -3.16
C ALA A 544 -12.89 -18.60 -1.86
N GLU A 545 -13.36 -17.36 -1.71
CA GLU A 545 -13.22 -16.57 -0.49
C GLU A 545 -14.28 -16.98 0.55
N ARG A 546 -13.86 -17.31 1.77
CA ARG A 546 -14.76 -17.82 2.81
C ARG A 546 -14.38 -17.36 4.21
N TYR A 547 -15.38 -16.93 4.97
CA TYR A 547 -15.30 -16.85 6.41
C TYR A 547 -15.53 -18.19 7.08
N SER A 548 -14.69 -18.52 8.06
CA SER A 548 -14.98 -19.51 9.10
C SER A 548 -15.23 -18.81 10.44
N VAL A 549 -16.14 -19.37 11.23
CA VAL A 549 -16.52 -18.81 12.55
C VAL A 549 -16.36 -19.88 13.62
N SER A 550 -15.64 -19.55 14.69
CA SER A 550 -15.45 -20.43 15.85
C SER A 550 -15.86 -19.70 17.13
N TRP A 551 -16.59 -20.40 17.99
CA TRP A 551 -17.09 -19.89 19.26
C TRP A 551 -16.42 -20.61 20.42
N PHE A 552 -16.12 -19.87 21.48
CA PHE A 552 -15.41 -20.38 22.64
C PHE A 552 -16.08 -19.92 23.93
N GLN A 553 -16.11 -20.79 24.94
CA GLN A 553 -16.40 -20.44 26.33
C GLN A 553 -15.13 -20.71 27.15
N GLY A 554 -14.44 -19.64 27.56
CA GLY A 554 -13.07 -19.76 28.04
C GLY A 554 -12.16 -20.43 26.97
N PRO A 555 -11.37 -21.47 27.29
CA PRO A 555 -10.50 -22.15 26.33
C PRO A 555 -11.22 -23.22 25.48
N ARG A 556 -12.48 -23.55 25.80
CA ARG A 556 -13.22 -24.63 25.13
C ARG A 556 -13.94 -24.10 23.89
N GLU A 557 -13.66 -24.71 22.73
CA GLU A 557 -14.46 -24.48 21.51
C GLU A 557 -15.84 -25.13 21.65
N LEU A 558 -16.87 -24.38 21.26
CA LEU A 558 -18.26 -24.84 21.13
C LEU A 558 -18.48 -25.26 19.67
N THR A 559 -18.10 -26.49 19.35
CA THR A 559 -18.03 -26.99 17.96
C THR A 559 -19.41 -27.08 17.30
N GLU A 560 -20.49 -27.19 18.08
CA GLU A 560 -21.87 -27.17 17.61
C GLU A 560 -22.28 -25.84 16.95
N PHE A 561 -21.54 -24.76 17.23
CA PHE A 561 -21.80 -23.43 16.68
C PHE A 561 -20.81 -23.03 15.58
N ARG A 562 -19.97 -23.95 15.11
CA ARG A 562 -19.00 -23.67 14.05
C ARG A 562 -19.71 -23.14 12.78
N ASP A 563 -19.10 -22.13 12.16
CA ASP A 563 -19.59 -21.41 10.97
C ASP A 563 -20.98 -20.76 11.14
N ARG A 564 -21.50 -20.68 12.37
CA ARG A 564 -22.69 -19.90 12.69
C ARG A 564 -22.29 -18.45 12.98
N PHE A 565 -22.96 -17.51 12.33
CA PHE A 565 -22.82 -16.08 12.64
C PHE A 565 -23.87 -15.60 13.63
N GLU A 566 -24.81 -16.45 13.99
CA GLU A 566 -25.81 -16.17 15.00
C GLU A 566 -26.04 -17.40 15.87
N ILE A 567 -26.17 -17.20 17.18
CA ILE A 567 -26.49 -18.26 18.15
C ILE A 567 -27.61 -17.76 19.05
N SER A 568 -28.59 -18.63 19.33
CA SER A 568 -29.63 -18.33 20.32
C SER A 568 -29.01 -18.04 21.69
N THR A 569 -29.39 -16.93 22.32
CA THR A 569 -28.92 -16.58 23.67
C THR A 569 -29.35 -17.63 24.69
N ARG A 570 -30.47 -18.34 24.44
CA ARG A 570 -30.96 -19.45 25.28
C ARG A 570 -30.05 -20.68 25.27
N SER A 571 -29.21 -20.80 24.25
CA SER A 571 -28.22 -21.87 24.14
C SER A 571 -26.92 -21.55 24.88
N LEU A 572 -26.80 -20.35 25.45
CA LEU A 572 -25.61 -19.88 26.16
C LEU A 572 -25.90 -19.81 27.66
N ALA A 573 -25.01 -20.38 28.46
CA ALA A 573 -25.01 -20.17 29.90
C ALA A 573 -24.43 -18.78 30.23
N ALA A 574 -24.59 -18.33 31.46
CA ALA A 574 -23.90 -17.13 31.92
C ALA A 574 -22.37 -17.36 31.91
N GLY A 575 -21.60 -16.39 31.39
CA GLY A 575 -20.15 -16.52 31.31
C GLY A 575 -19.51 -15.65 30.23
N GLU A 576 -18.19 -15.78 30.12
CA GLU A 576 -17.39 -15.14 29.07
C GLU A 576 -17.31 -16.03 27.84
N TYR A 577 -17.59 -15.41 26.69
CA TYR A 577 -17.53 -16.04 25.38
C TYR A 577 -16.57 -15.28 24.49
N THR A 578 -15.94 -15.99 23.55
CA THR A 578 -15.16 -15.39 22.48
C THR A 578 -15.63 -15.93 21.15
N VAL A 579 -15.90 -15.05 20.20
CA VAL A 579 -16.08 -15.41 18.80
C VAL A 579 -14.85 -15.02 18.02
N ARG A 580 -14.43 -15.91 17.12
CA ARG A 580 -13.31 -15.74 16.22
C ARG A 580 -13.79 -15.92 14.79
N VAL A 581 -13.45 -14.96 13.95
CA VAL A 581 -13.73 -14.99 12.50
C VAL A 581 -12.41 -15.02 11.76
N ASN A 582 -12.27 -15.92 10.79
CA ASN A 582 -11.12 -16.02 9.92
C ASN A 582 -11.56 -15.92 8.46
N LEU A 583 -10.93 -15.07 7.66
CA LEU A 583 -11.13 -15.00 6.23
C LEU A 583 -10.06 -15.84 5.52
N THR A 584 -10.48 -16.79 4.69
CA THR A 584 -9.60 -17.53 3.80
C THR A 584 -9.85 -17.10 2.36
N THR A 585 -8.79 -16.79 1.63
CA THR A 585 -8.85 -16.41 0.22
C THR A 585 -7.63 -16.96 -0.53
N PRO A 586 -7.75 -17.42 -1.79
CA PRO A 586 -6.61 -17.86 -2.58
C PRO A 586 -5.51 -16.81 -2.78
N THR A 587 -5.83 -15.51 -2.60
CA THR A 587 -4.86 -14.41 -2.71
C THR A 587 -3.99 -14.23 -1.48
N VAL A 588 -4.19 -14.99 -0.39
CA VAL A 588 -3.33 -14.97 0.79
C VAL A 588 -2.92 -16.40 1.14
N ARG A 589 -1.65 -16.71 0.93
CA ARG A 589 -1.01 -18.00 1.23
C ARG A 589 -0.19 -17.96 2.52
N SER A 590 0.27 -16.76 2.93
CA SER A 590 1.06 -16.57 4.15
C SER A 590 0.55 -15.39 4.96
N ASP A 591 0.22 -15.64 6.24
CA ASP A 591 -0.20 -14.61 7.20
C ASP A 591 0.46 -14.85 8.57
N PRO A 592 1.77 -14.57 8.71
CA PRO A 592 2.50 -14.83 9.95
C PRO A 592 2.07 -13.93 11.12
N LEU A 593 1.38 -12.82 10.83
CA LEU A 593 0.92 -11.84 11.82
C LEU A 593 -0.53 -12.05 12.26
N GLY A 594 -1.26 -12.99 11.62
CA GLY A 594 -2.64 -13.31 11.94
C GLY A 594 -3.62 -12.20 11.57
N TYR A 595 -3.31 -11.40 10.54
CA TYR A 595 -4.16 -10.32 10.06
C TYR A 595 -5.45 -10.81 9.38
N MET A 596 -5.45 -12.03 8.87
CA MET A 596 -6.63 -12.67 8.27
C MET A 596 -7.60 -13.26 9.29
N GLN A 597 -7.44 -12.92 10.57
CA GLN A 597 -8.32 -13.30 11.66
C GLN A 597 -8.71 -12.10 12.54
N SER A 598 -9.90 -12.14 13.13
CA SER A 598 -10.33 -11.21 14.19
C SER A 598 -11.06 -11.95 15.31
N SER A 599 -11.11 -11.38 16.51
CA SER A 599 -11.82 -11.98 17.64
C SER A 599 -12.46 -10.90 18.52
N ARG A 600 -13.62 -11.23 19.08
CA ARG A 600 -14.35 -10.42 20.05
C ARG A 600 -14.77 -11.28 21.24
N SER A 601 -14.60 -10.75 22.44
CA SER A 601 -15.14 -11.37 23.66
C SER A 601 -16.36 -10.61 24.14
N PHE A 602 -17.34 -11.32 24.67
CA PHE A 602 -18.55 -10.75 25.25
C PHE A 602 -19.00 -11.61 26.43
N ARG A 603 -19.81 -11.02 27.32
CA ARG A 603 -20.31 -11.70 28.51
C ARG A 603 -21.81 -11.88 28.45
N ILE A 604 -22.29 -13.09 28.70
CA ILE A 604 -23.70 -13.37 28.98
C ILE A 604 -23.92 -13.31 30.48
N ARG A 605 -24.88 -12.49 30.92
CA ARG A 605 -25.27 -12.33 32.32
C ARG A 605 -26.20 -13.44 32.77
N GLY A 606 -26.38 -13.57 34.09
CA GLY A 606 -27.26 -14.56 34.70
C GLY A 606 -28.74 -14.43 34.32
N ASP A 607 -29.16 -13.24 33.89
CA ASP A 607 -30.50 -12.94 33.37
C ASP A 607 -30.64 -13.19 31.86
N GLY A 608 -29.59 -13.69 31.20
CA GLY A 608 -29.56 -13.94 29.76
C GLY A 608 -29.26 -12.71 28.89
N SER A 609 -29.06 -11.53 29.47
CA SER A 609 -28.65 -10.33 28.74
C SER A 609 -27.15 -10.33 28.43
N MET A 610 -26.74 -9.62 27.37
CA MET A 610 -25.35 -9.56 26.92
C MET A 610 -24.70 -8.21 27.26
N GLU A 611 -23.46 -8.24 27.76
CA GLU A 611 -22.63 -7.04 27.86
C GLU A 611 -21.99 -6.67 26.52
N PRO A 612 -21.69 -5.39 26.27
CA PRO A 612 -21.02 -4.97 25.04
C PRO A 612 -19.74 -5.76 24.79
N ALA A 613 -19.61 -6.23 23.55
CA ALA A 613 -18.45 -6.98 23.12
C ALA A 613 -17.19 -6.10 23.14
N ARG A 614 -16.05 -6.73 23.39
CA ARG A 614 -14.75 -6.08 23.54
C ARG A 614 -13.72 -6.78 22.68
N LEU A 615 -12.72 -6.03 22.25
CA LEU A 615 -11.55 -6.53 21.55
C LEU A 615 -10.78 -7.52 22.43
N VAL A 616 -10.30 -8.61 21.83
CA VAL A 616 -9.36 -9.51 22.51
C VAL A 616 -7.97 -8.86 22.46
N SER A 617 -7.47 -8.39 23.59
CA SER A 617 -6.10 -7.87 23.70
C SER A 617 -5.09 -9.02 23.57
N GLY A 618 -4.50 -9.16 22.39
CA GLY A 618 -3.39 -10.08 22.14
C GLY A 618 -3.78 -11.38 21.44
N SER A 619 -4.01 -11.31 20.12
CA SER A 619 -3.78 -12.49 19.29
C SER A 619 -2.31 -12.91 19.48
N PRO A 620 -2.00 -14.16 19.87
CA PRO A 620 -0.63 -14.60 20.05
C PRO A 620 0.08 -14.46 18.71
N ARG A 621 1.28 -13.84 18.70
CA ARG A 621 2.19 -14.18 17.61
C ARG A 621 2.46 -15.68 17.75
N PRO A 622 2.63 -16.46 16.66
CA PRO A 622 3.52 -17.58 16.78
C PRO A 622 4.85 -16.99 17.26
N GLU A 623 5.24 -17.29 18.49
CA GLU A 623 6.54 -16.91 18.99
C GLU A 623 7.55 -17.47 17.99
N HIS A 624 8.19 -16.60 17.22
CA HIS A 624 9.59 -16.81 16.95
C HIS A 624 10.26 -16.77 18.33
N CYS A 625 10.34 -17.95 18.95
CA CYS A 625 11.43 -18.29 19.83
C CYS A 625 12.72 -17.94 19.07
N GLN A 626 13.18 -16.69 19.22
CA GLN A 626 14.58 -16.41 19.11
C GLN A 626 15.24 -17.09 20.31
N ALA A 627 15.47 -18.39 20.17
CA ALA A 627 16.49 -19.08 20.93
C ALA A 627 17.83 -18.86 20.21
N PRO A 628 18.57 -17.79 20.59
CA PRO A 628 20.00 -18.00 20.81
C PRO A 628 20.40 -17.84 22.28
N TRP A 629 19.53 -17.29 23.14
CA TRP A 629 19.93 -16.95 24.52
C TRP A 629 19.75 -18.08 25.54
N LEU A 630 18.86 -19.05 25.31
CA LEU A 630 18.72 -20.21 26.21
C LEU A 630 19.86 -21.24 26.07
N LEU A 631 20.49 -21.34 24.89
CA LEU A 631 21.66 -22.20 24.67
C LEU A 631 22.92 -21.62 25.33
N ILE A 632 23.03 -20.29 25.42
CA ILE A 632 24.13 -19.62 26.13
C ILE A 632 23.96 -19.76 27.65
N ALA A 633 22.73 -19.68 28.17
CA ALA A 633 22.46 -19.86 29.60
C ALA A 633 22.65 -21.32 30.06
N MET A 634 22.28 -22.31 29.24
CA MET A 634 22.52 -23.73 29.56
C MET A 634 24.00 -24.13 29.41
N GLY A 635 24.75 -23.50 28.51
CA GLY A 635 26.20 -23.69 28.39
C GLY A 635 26.99 -23.13 29.59
N LEU A 636 26.57 -22.00 30.16
CA LEU A 636 27.22 -21.39 31.32
C LEU A 636 26.94 -22.11 32.65
N VAL A 637 25.79 -22.78 32.79
CA VAL A 637 25.49 -23.56 34.01
C VAL A 637 26.17 -24.94 33.98
N ALA A 638 26.35 -25.53 32.79
CA ALA A 638 27.11 -26.78 32.64
C ALA A 638 28.64 -26.58 32.83
N GLY A 639 29.16 -25.37 32.59
CA GLY A 639 30.58 -25.03 32.83
C GLY A 639 30.93 -24.64 34.26
N ILE A 640 29.94 -24.42 35.13
CA ILE A 640 30.14 -24.02 36.55
C ILE A 640 29.84 -25.20 37.52
N LEU A 641 29.28 -26.30 37.02
CA LEU A 641 28.99 -27.51 37.80
C LEU A 641 29.70 -28.78 37.27
N GLY A 642 30.74 -28.61 36.44
CA GLY A 642 31.65 -29.65 35.99
C GLY A 642 32.93 -29.71 36.81
#